data_AF-A0A9D1HNP8-F1
#
_entry.id   AF-A0A9D1HNP8-F1
#
_cell.length_a   1.000
_cell.length_b   1.000
_cell.length_c   1.000
_cell.angle_alpha   90.00
_cell.angle_beta   90.00
_cell.angle_gamma   90.00
#
_symmetry.space_group_name_H-M   'P 1'
#
loop_
_entity.id
_entity.type
_entity.pdbx_description
1 polymer ?
#
loop_
_entity_poly.entity_id
_entity_poly.type
_entity_poly.pdbx_seq_one_letter_code
_entity_poly.pdbx_strand_id
1 'polypeptide(L)'
;MKCRQCGHINEEGARFCEKCGQPLIEESRPIKPKKKHHFKWLIPFLLILIVAVGGGIALVMTRSPQSKDYTMLLDEADRYLVGMEYAQAEASYLEAIQIDKKQTMPYERLTELYLTQEDYPKAQEILQRALSNVEDESTFNETYTYVRYMNEEILADNGQVHQGEYDASYAYQNEIPTTAYVEDVKGLMTSDIRDYDKDGQTELLAVSLDESGSTLTLVLTMYEYQEDSVVLSDQQRLGTVLGGDDAEQVGLYLKDVNGTPYIYGFIEKKMDFASQGTQANHFVFTYDGSQFVSYLEMSTTEPFIADENAVASFEQAAALLENIGLYASASQTYDTAGQTFGIVQADGADETLLTIQGKRANQDVGYTTGISLEACGKVQYRLVVYMETPEKTAEALYQPVLDAYHHALSSQEASINPLILNEQTTGLLAGEKPEDLFYYLLDIDENGVEELFIAKSDGTIVDVWTYDGVDLRSLELQGQLLSDKSIRCQTAENRYTFYTLADDGYEICTKRELKAEDGSYYSRENSSQWMSIGQTDYESQLSDEQCLSVQWTSIVNDYVAKTQAPTYNKADILNELEALETQTEEMTSSAMSTIEMISTSKEATELWEAEMNQIITLLKQSMNETQSAAFDHEQAEWEIEKEEIASEASSEYEGGSLSGVALSSARLEETRKRTYELYNRLQ
;
A
#
# COMPACT_ATOMS: atom_id res chain seq x y z
N MET A 1 -60.40 23.14 12.27
CA MET A 1 -59.19 22.67 12.98
C MET A 1 -58.34 23.84 13.50
N LYS A 2 -57.83 23.77 14.74
CA LYS A 2 -57.08 24.88 15.37
C LYS A 2 -55.58 24.80 15.04
N CYS A 3 -55.01 25.86 14.49
CA CYS A 3 -53.58 25.95 14.20
C CYS A 3 -52.78 25.91 15.52
N ARG A 4 -51.79 25.03 15.59
CA ARG A 4 -51.00 24.82 16.81
C ARG A 4 -50.03 25.97 17.11
N GLN A 5 -49.62 26.74 16.09
CA GLN A 5 -48.65 27.82 16.25
C GLN A 5 -49.30 29.17 16.55
N CYS A 6 -50.37 29.56 15.86
CA CYS A 6 -51.01 30.87 16.09
C CYS A 6 -52.37 30.79 16.80
N GLY A 7 -52.89 29.58 17.03
CA GLY A 7 -54.15 29.35 17.74
C GLY A 7 -55.42 29.70 16.96
N HIS A 8 -55.31 30.13 15.70
CA HIS A 8 -56.46 30.44 14.84
C HIS A 8 -57.28 29.19 14.50
N ILE A 9 -58.60 29.31 14.49
CA ILE A 9 -59.50 28.20 14.17
C ILE A 9 -59.80 28.28 12.67
N ASN A 10 -59.24 27.34 11.92
CA ASN A 10 -59.45 27.21 10.48
C ASN A 10 -60.65 26.31 10.19
N GLU A 11 -61.25 26.43 9.01
CA GLU A 11 -62.32 25.55 8.54
C GLU A 11 -61.89 24.07 8.52
N GLU A 12 -62.88 23.18 8.55
CA GLU A 12 -62.65 21.74 8.61
C GLU A 12 -62.12 21.22 7.26
N GLY A 13 -60.91 20.65 7.25
CA GLY A 13 -60.22 20.18 6.04
C GLY A 13 -59.20 21.14 5.43
N ALA A 14 -58.95 22.30 6.05
CA ALA A 14 -57.93 23.26 5.59
C ALA A 14 -56.51 22.66 5.66
N ARG A 15 -55.79 22.65 4.54
CA ARG A 15 -54.42 22.11 4.45
C ARG A 15 -53.37 23.01 5.13
N PHE A 16 -53.60 24.31 5.15
CA PHE A 16 -52.74 25.32 5.78
C PHE A 16 -53.58 26.31 6.59
N CYS A 17 -52.97 26.94 7.60
CA CYS A 17 -53.65 27.96 8.39
C CYS A 17 -53.81 29.25 7.60
N GLU A 18 -55.05 29.74 7.45
CA GLU A 18 -55.35 30.95 6.68
C GLU A 18 -54.73 32.23 7.28
N LYS A 19 -54.41 32.21 8.58
CA LYS A 19 -53.86 33.36 9.29
C LYS A 19 -52.33 33.41 9.29
N CYS A 20 -51.65 32.26 9.32
CA CYS A 20 -50.18 32.22 9.45
C CYS A 20 -49.46 31.27 8.49
N GLY A 21 -50.19 30.60 7.59
CA GLY A 21 -49.64 29.78 6.51
C GLY A 21 -49.16 28.37 6.91
N GLN A 22 -49.23 27.98 8.18
CA GLN A 22 -48.67 26.70 8.64
C GLN A 22 -49.53 25.49 8.20
N PRO A 23 -48.95 24.39 7.67
CA PRO A 23 -49.68 23.17 7.30
C PRO A 23 -50.33 22.47 8.50
N LEU A 24 -51.47 21.80 8.29
CA LEU A 24 -52.33 21.33 9.38
C LEU A 24 -52.66 19.81 9.42
N ILE A 25 -52.19 18.96 8.48
CA ILE A 25 -52.43 17.50 8.50
C ILE A 25 -51.19 16.68 8.09
N GLU A 26 -50.86 15.64 8.87
CA GLU A 26 -49.97 14.50 8.55
C GLU A 26 -50.79 13.20 8.39
N GLU A 27 -50.50 12.36 7.39
CA GLU A 27 -51.00 10.99 7.19
C GLU A 27 -49.81 10.07 6.86
N SER A 28 -49.78 8.74 7.03
CA SER A 28 -50.21 7.75 8.03
C SER A 28 -49.57 6.39 7.59
N ARG A 29 -49.21 5.47 8.50
CA ARG A 29 -48.78 4.07 8.15
C ARG A 29 -49.60 3.02 8.94
N PRO A 30 -50.08 1.90 8.32
CA PRO A 30 -50.53 0.67 9.01
C PRO A 30 -49.67 -0.59 8.65
N ILE A 31 -48.80 -1.21 9.49
CA ILE A 31 -48.83 -2.30 10.55
C ILE A 31 -49.42 -3.71 10.17
N LYS A 32 -48.72 -4.89 10.26
CA LYS A 32 -48.51 -5.86 11.42
C LYS A 32 -47.91 -7.24 10.95
N PRO A 33 -47.37 -8.20 11.80
CA PRO A 33 -47.48 -8.36 13.29
C PRO A 33 -46.26 -8.89 14.15
N LYS A 34 -46.16 -8.36 15.42
CA LYS A 34 -45.91 -8.95 16.80
C LYS A 34 -44.82 -10.03 17.09
N LYS A 35 -44.08 -10.11 18.23
CA LYS A 35 -43.83 -9.37 19.53
C LYS A 35 -42.70 -10.13 20.32
N LYS A 36 -41.81 -9.54 21.14
CA LYS A 36 -41.93 -9.13 22.58
C LYS A 36 -40.63 -8.37 23.06
N HIS A 37 -40.69 -7.09 23.48
CA HIS A 37 -40.50 -6.51 24.86
C HIS A 37 -39.21 -6.91 25.64
N HIS A 38 -38.32 -6.02 26.14
CA HIS A 38 -38.55 -4.88 27.05
C HIS A 38 -37.28 -3.94 27.14
N PHE A 39 -37.38 -2.65 26.80
CA PHE A 39 -36.34 -1.62 27.06
C PHE A 39 -36.92 -0.53 27.99
N LYS A 40 -36.49 -0.52 29.26
CA LYS A 40 -36.75 0.56 30.23
C LYS A 40 -35.67 0.54 31.31
N TRP A 41 -34.44 1.01 31.03
CA TRP A 41 -33.47 1.42 32.07
C TRP A 41 -32.30 2.25 31.51
N LEU A 42 -32.55 3.39 30.84
CA LEU A 42 -31.46 4.26 30.34
C LEU A 42 -31.76 5.78 30.41
N ILE A 43 -32.44 6.23 31.47
CA ILE A 43 -32.62 7.67 31.75
C ILE A 43 -31.85 8.17 33.01
N PRO A 44 -31.44 7.36 33.99
CA PRO A 44 -30.56 7.87 35.06
C PRO A 44 -29.08 7.96 34.65
N PHE A 45 -28.64 7.23 33.61
CA PHE A 45 -27.22 7.16 33.22
C PHE A 45 -26.76 8.40 32.44
N LEU A 46 -27.65 8.97 31.60
CA LEU A 46 -27.36 10.15 30.79
C LEU A 46 -27.14 11.43 31.62
N LEU A 47 -27.79 11.54 32.80
CA LEU A 47 -27.65 12.70 33.69
C LEU A 47 -26.36 12.66 34.53
N ILE A 48 -25.80 11.48 34.80
CA ILE A 48 -24.51 11.33 35.51
C ILE A 48 -23.35 11.63 34.56
N LEU A 49 -23.48 11.27 33.28
CA LEU A 49 -22.49 11.56 32.24
C LEU A 49 -22.37 13.07 31.95
N ILE A 50 -23.48 13.81 31.93
CA ILE A 50 -23.47 15.28 31.73
C ILE A 50 -22.82 16.03 32.92
N VAL A 51 -22.98 15.53 34.16
CA VAL A 51 -22.35 16.15 35.34
C VAL A 51 -20.86 15.80 35.44
N ALA A 52 -20.43 14.61 35.00
CA ALA A 52 -19.01 14.24 34.90
C ALA A 52 -18.30 15.04 33.79
N VAL A 53 -18.96 15.26 32.66
CA VAL A 53 -18.47 16.11 31.56
C VAL A 53 -18.39 17.58 31.99
N GLY A 54 -19.37 18.10 32.74
CA GLY A 54 -19.32 19.46 33.28
C GLY A 54 -18.20 19.68 34.32
N GLY A 55 -17.88 18.67 35.14
CA GLY A 55 -16.75 18.70 36.06
C GLY A 55 -15.38 18.58 35.37
N GLY A 56 -15.31 17.77 34.30
CA GLY A 56 -14.14 17.64 33.43
C GLY A 56 -13.83 18.94 32.67
N ILE A 57 -14.85 19.62 32.14
CA ILE A 57 -14.69 20.92 31.46
C ILE A 57 -14.11 21.99 32.41
N ALA A 58 -14.51 22.00 33.68
CA ALA A 58 -13.97 22.93 34.68
C ALA A 58 -12.52 22.62 35.08
N LEU A 59 -12.09 21.34 35.03
CA LEU A 59 -10.70 20.94 35.29
C LEU A 59 -9.78 21.18 34.08
N VAL A 60 -10.29 20.96 32.86
CA VAL A 60 -9.57 21.22 31.60
C VAL A 60 -9.37 22.72 31.39
N MET A 61 -10.32 23.57 31.79
CA MET A 61 -10.16 25.04 31.75
C MET A 61 -9.14 25.61 32.77
N THR A 62 -8.50 24.77 33.60
CA THR A 62 -7.36 25.19 34.43
C THR A 62 -6.00 24.71 33.93
N ARG A 63 -5.93 23.97 32.81
CA ARG A 63 -4.68 23.79 32.06
C ARG A 63 -4.55 24.96 31.09
N SER A 64 -3.58 25.83 31.35
CA SER A 64 -3.12 26.80 30.34
C SER A 64 -2.80 26.05 29.05
N PRO A 65 -3.20 26.53 27.86
CA PRO A 65 -2.73 25.94 26.62
C PRO A 65 -1.20 26.01 26.66
N GLN A 66 -0.54 24.85 26.69
CA GLN A 66 0.89 24.80 26.41
C GLN A 66 1.05 25.38 25.01
N SER A 67 1.92 26.37 24.83
CA SER A 67 2.38 26.74 23.51
C SER A 67 2.95 25.48 22.87
N LYS A 68 2.41 25.02 21.73
CA LYS A 68 3.02 23.94 20.96
C LYS A 68 4.48 24.36 20.70
N ASP A 69 5.42 23.46 21.01
CA ASP A 69 6.82 23.68 20.65
C ASP A 69 7.12 23.04 19.28
N TYR A 70 8.28 23.40 18.73
CA TYR A 70 8.72 22.98 17.39
C TYR A 70 8.69 21.46 17.20
N THR A 71 9.18 20.70 18.19
CA THR A 71 9.26 19.23 18.15
C THR A 71 7.88 18.59 18.07
N MET A 72 6.92 19.10 18.84
CA MET A 72 5.56 18.56 18.84
C MET A 72 4.85 18.75 17.50
N LEU A 73 5.13 19.85 16.77
CA LEU A 73 4.54 20.10 15.45
C LEU A 73 5.14 19.21 14.37
N LEU A 74 6.43 18.86 14.48
CA LEU A 74 7.04 17.88 13.57
C LEU A 74 6.42 16.49 13.76
N ASP A 75 6.32 16.01 15.00
CA ASP A 75 5.70 14.71 15.29
C ASP A 75 4.22 14.64 14.84
N GLU A 76 3.52 15.78 14.89
CA GLU A 76 2.15 15.91 14.41
C GLU A 76 2.09 15.88 12.88
N ALA A 77 2.98 16.61 12.21
CA ALA A 77 3.10 16.62 10.76
C ALA A 77 3.46 15.23 10.19
N ASP A 78 4.46 14.57 10.77
CA ASP A 78 4.91 13.23 10.36
C ASP A 78 3.77 12.20 10.54
N ARG A 79 2.98 12.32 11.62
CA ARG A 79 1.80 11.47 11.82
C ARG A 79 0.71 11.74 10.77
N TYR A 80 0.54 13.00 10.37
CA TYR A 80 -0.39 13.33 9.28
C TYR A 80 0.10 12.77 7.94
N LEU A 81 1.40 12.72 7.68
CA LEU A 81 1.95 12.06 6.49
C LEU A 81 1.59 10.57 6.47
N VAL A 82 1.78 9.85 7.58
CA VAL A 82 1.37 8.43 7.70
C VAL A 82 -0.14 8.25 7.51
N GLY A 83 -0.94 9.24 7.92
CA GLY A 83 -2.38 9.29 7.69
C GLY A 83 -2.81 9.70 6.27
N MET A 84 -1.85 10.00 5.36
CA MET A 84 -2.07 10.60 4.04
C MET A 84 -2.83 11.95 4.11
N GLU A 85 -2.77 12.61 5.27
CA GLU A 85 -3.39 13.91 5.56
C GLU A 85 -2.43 15.05 5.16
N TYR A 86 -2.05 15.09 3.88
CA TYR A 86 -0.98 15.96 3.37
C TYR A 86 -1.20 17.46 3.64
N ALA A 87 -2.44 17.94 3.59
CA ALA A 87 -2.74 19.35 3.87
C ALA A 87 -2.52 19.71 5.35
N GLN A 88 -2.80 18.77 6.26
CA GLN A 88 -2.57 18.92 7.70
C GLN A 88 -1.08 18.82 8.02
N ALA A 89 -0.35 17.93 7.33
CA ALA A 89 1.11 17.85 7.40
C ALA A 89 1.76 19.16 6.93
N GLU A 90 1.37 19.69 5.75
CA GLU A 90 1.83 20.98 5.21
C GLU A 90 1.60 22.11 6.22
N ALA A 91 0.39 22.21 6.78
CA ALA A 91 0.06 23.24 7.78
C ALA A 91 0.93 23.14 9.03
N SER A 92 1.20 21.93 9.51
CA SER A 92 1.99 21.67 10.72
C SER A 92 3.48 22.00 10.50
N TYR A 93 4.06 21.62 9.36
CA TYR A 93 5.42 22.03 8.98
C TYR A 93 5.54 23.55 8.84
N LEU A 94 4.56 24.20 8.19
CA LEU A 94 4.55 25.65 8.05
C LEU A 94 4.45 26.36 9.41
N GLU A 95 3.69 25.82 10.38
CA GLU A 95 3.65 26.33 11.75
C GLU A 95 4.99 26.13 12.47
N ALA A 96 5.63 24.97 12.32
CA ALA A 96 6.95 24.70 12.89
C ALA A 96 8.00 25.72 12.40
N ILE A 97 7.98 26.06 11.11
CA ILE A 97 8.83 27.11 10.51
C ILE A 97 8.55 28.49 11.11
N GLN A 98 7.30 28.80 11.42
CA GLN A 98 6.95 30.09 12.05
C GLN A 98 7.48 30.20 13.47
N ILE A 99 7.52 29.09 14.22
CA ILE A 99 8.06 29.04 15.58
C ILE A 99 9.57 29.25 15.56
N ASP A 100 10.29 28.46 14.76
CA ASP A 100 11.73 28.58 14.62
C ASP A 100 12.18 28.39 13.17
N LYS A 101 12.29 29.51 12.47
CA LYS A 101 12.68 29.56 11.06
C LYS A 101 14.10 29.12 10.74
N LYS A 102 14.94 28.88 11.76
CA LYS A 102 16.34 28.45 11.58
C LYS A 102 16.50 26.94 11.48
N GLN A 103 15.48 26.18 11.88
CA GLN A 103 15.52 24.72 11.86
C GLN A 103 15.37 24.21 10.43
N THR A 104 16.20 23.23 10.05
CA THR A 104 16.24 22.72 8.67
C THR A 104 15.14 21.71 8.39
N MET A 105 14.88 20.78 9.33
CA MET A 105 13.97 19.63 9.12
C MET A 105 12.58 20.00 8.57
N PRO A 106 11.87 21.06 9.06
CA PRO A 106 10.57 21.38 8.48
C PRO A 106 10.65 21.82 7.01
N TYR A 107 11.74 22.48 6.61
CA TYR A 107 11.94 22.83 5.20
C TYR A 107 12.27 21.59 4.38
N GLU A 108 13.10 20.69 4.90
CA GLU A 108 13.43 19.40 4.25
C GLU A 108 12.15 18.58 4.02
N ARG A 109 11.38 18.33 5.09
CA ARG A 109 10.13 17.55 5.02
C ARG A 109 9.07 18.18 4.13
N LEU A 110 8.93 19.50 4.17
CA LEU A 110 7.96 20.19 3.32
C LEU A 110 8.43 20.23 1.85
N THR A 111 9.73 20.25 1.60
CA THR A 111 10.28 20.10 0.24
C THR A 111 9.99 18.71 -0.29
N GLU A 112 10.30 17.67 0.49
CA GLU A 112 10.01 16.27 0.17
C GLU A 112 8.52 16.09 -0.15
N LEU A 113 7.62 16.58 0.70
CA LEU A 113 6.18 16.54 0.47
C LEU A 113 5.78 17.18 -0.87
N TYR A 114 6.29 18.37 -1.18
CA TYR A 114 5.95 19.04 -2.44
C TYR A 114 6.56 18.35 -3.67
N LEU A 115 7.75 17.75 -3.56
CA LEU A 115 8.32 16.96 -4.65
C LEU A 115 7.51 15.69 -4.90
N THR A 116 7.07 15.00 -3.85
CA THR A 116 6.17 13.84 -3.94
C THR A 116 4.83 14.19 -4.56
N GLN A 117 4.31 15.39 -4.30
CA GLN A 117 3.08 15.91 -4.92
C GLN A 117 3.31 16.55 -6.31
N GLU A 118 4.55 16.55 -6.80
CA GLU A 118 4.98 17.23 -8.02
C GLU A 118 4.64 18.73 -8.07
N ASP A 119 4.50 19.39 -6.91
CA ASP A 119 4.32 20.84 -6.78
C ASP A 119 5.70 21.52 -6.75
N TYR A 120 6.40 21.43 -7.88
CA TYR A 120 7.73 22.01 -8.06
C TYR A 120 7.79 23.52 -7.77
N PRO A 121 6.76 24.34 -8.11
CA PRO A 121 6.75 25.75 -7.74
C PRO A 121 6.75 25.98 -6.22
N LYS A 122 5.93 25.24 -5.45
CA LYS A 122 5.97 25.33 -3.99
C LYS A 122 7.28 24.80 -3.41
N ALA A 123 7.83 23.71 -3.97
CA ALA A 123 9.13 23.18 -3.59
C ALA A 123 10.25 24.25 -3.76
N GLN A 124 10.24 24.99 -4.86
CA GLN A 124 11.20 26.09 -5.06
C GLN A 124 11.01 27.22 -4.04
N GLU A 125 9.77 27.60 -3.76
CA GLU A 125 9.48 28.66 -2.78
C GLU A 125 9.99 28.29 -1.39
N ILE A 126 9.73 27.05 -0.94
CA ILE A 126 10.13 26.61 0.40
C ILE A 126 11.65 26.48 0.52
N LEU A 127 12.33 25.98 -0.51
CA LEU A 127 13.79 25.94 -0.58
C LEU A 127 14.40 27.34 -0.58
N GLN A 128 13.81 28.29 -1.32
CA GLN A 128 14.26 29.70 -1.29
C GLN A 128 14.11 30.32 0.10
N ARG A 129 13.02 29.98 0.81
CA ARG A 129 12.83 30.41 2.20
C ARG A 129 13.86 29.77 3.13
N ALA A 130 14.19 28.50 2.94
CA ALA A 130 15.23 27.81 3.71
C ALA A 130 16.57 28.54 3.57
N LEU A 131 17.03 28.74 2.33
CA LEU A 131 18.27 29.46 2.01
C LEU A 131 18.34 30.88 2.60
N SER A 132 17.20 31.52 2.86
CA SER A 132 17.16 32.86 3.45
C SER A 132 17.16 32.88 4.98
N ASN A 133 16.94 31.75 5.66
CA ASN A 133 16.66 31.71 7.09
C ASN A 133 17.52 30.74 7.91
N VAL A 134 18.03 29.65 7.30
CA VAL A 134 18.88 28.67 7.98
C VAL A 134 20.34 29.13 8.03
N GLU A 135 21.13 28.57 8.95
CA GLU A 135 22.55 28.92 9.08
C GLU A 135 23.45 28.13 8.11
N ASP A 136 23.10 26.87 7.85
CA ASP A 136 23.79 26.02 6.88
C ASP A 136 22.95 25.89 5.61
N GLU A 137 23.25 26.74 4.62
CA GLU A 137 22.57 26.74 3.33
C GLU A 137 22.99 25.56 2.45
N SER A 138 24.13 24.90 2.76
CA SER A 138 24.70 23.85 1.91
C SER A 138 23.77 22.64 1.77
N THR A 139 22.98 22.36 2.79
CA THR A 139 21.94 21.31 2.80
C THR A 139 20.88 21.49 1.71
N PHE A 140 20.63 22.72 1.25
CA PHE A 140 19.54 23.02 0.31
C PHE A 140 20.01 23.46 -1.07
N ASN A 141 21.28 23.81 -1.24
CA ASN A 141 21.79 24.43 -2.48
C ASN A 141 21.60 23.54 -3.71
N GLU A 142 21.90 22.25 -3.57
CA GLU A 142 21.82 21.28 -4.65
C GLU A 142 20.36 21.02 -5.07
N THR A 143 19.51 20.62 -4.12
CA THR A 143 18.07 20.43 -4.35
C THR A 143 17.41 21.70 -4.89
N TYR A 144 17.73 22.89 -4.35
CA TYR A 144 17.22 24.16 -4.89
C TYR A 144 17.63 24.38 -6.34
N THR A 145 18.86 24.04 -6.69
CA THR A 145 19.37 24.22 -8.06
C THR A 145 18.66 23.30 -9.04
N TYR A 146 18.42 22.03 -8.66
CA TYR A 146 17.61 21.10 -9.45
C TYR A 146 16.16 21.57 -9.59
N VAL A 147 15.49 21.89 -8.47
CA VAL A 147 14.09 22.32 -8.49
C VAL A 147 13.91 23.62 -9.28
N ARG A 148 14.84 24.57 -9.15
CA ARG A 148 14.85 25.78 -9.97
C ARG A 148 15.02 25.44 -11.45
N TYR A 149 15.95 24.56 -11.81
CA TYR A 149 16.14 24.13 -13.20
C TYR A 149 14.89 23.43 -13.76
N MET A 150 14.24 22.58 -12.97
CA MET A 150 12.96 21.97 -13.34
C MET A 150 11.91 23.03 -13.65
N ASN A 151 11.71 24.02 -12.78
CA ASN A 151 10.72 25.07 -13.00
C ASN A 151 11.06 26.02 -14.15
N GLU A 152 12.31 26.47 -14.23
CA GLU A 152 12.72 27.54 -15.14
C GLU A 152 13.07 27.06 -16.55
N GLU A 153 13.48 25.80 -16.70
CA GLU A 153 13.89 25.22 -17.99
C GLU A 153 12.96 24.09 -18.41
N ILE A 154 12.83 23.01 -17.62
CA ILE A 154 12.07 21.80 -18.03
C ILE A 154 10.56 22.09 -18.18
N LEU A 155 9.94 22.62 -17.13
CA LEU A 155 8.50 22.94 -17.11
C LEU A 155 8.18 24.14 -18.00
N ALA A 156 9.08 25.11 -18.11
CA ALA A 156 8.88 26.27 -18.98
C ALA A 156 8.84 25.89 -20.46
N ASP A 157 9.69 24.94 -20.88
CA ASP A 157 9.75 24.50 -22.27
C ASP A 157 8.67 23.46 -22.62
N ASN A 158 8.42 22.49 -21.71
CA ASN A 158 7.63 21.30 -22.03
C ASN A 158 6.33 21.16 -21.25
N GLY A 159 6.11 21.96 -20.21
CA GLY A 159 4.95 21.83 -19.31
C GLY A 159 5.04 20.62 -18.39
N GLN A 160 3.94 20.37 -17.66
CA GLN A 160 3.76 19.23 -16.77
C GLN A 160 2.59 18.37 -17.27
N VAL A 161 2.74 17.06 -17.14
CA VAL A 161 1.66 16.09 -17.33
C VAL A 161 1.20 15.65 -15.95
N HIS A 162 -0.06 15.93 -15.63
CA HIS A 162 -0.62 15.57 -14.32
C HIS A 162 -1.18 14.14 -14.32
N GLN A 163 -1.19 13.50 -13.16
CA GLN A 163 -2.00 12.30 -12.95
C GLN A 163 -3.50 12.56 -13.23
N GLY A 164 -4.20 11.52 -13.67
CA GLY A 164 -5.63 11.59 -13.97
C GLY A 164 -6.08 10.68 -15.11
N GLU A 165 -7.28 10.95 -15.60
CA GLU A 165 -7.93 10.19 -16.67
C GLU A 165 -7.79 10.92 -18.02
N TYR A 166 -7.43 10.17 -19.06
CA TYR A 166 -7.18 10.66 -20.40
C TYR A 166 -7.90 9.80 -21.45
N ASP A 167 -8.37 10.43 -22.52
CA ASP A 167 -9.12 9.76 -23.58
C ASP A 167 -8.32 9.73 -24.88
N ALA A 168 -8.15 8.55 -25.45
CA ALA A 168 -7.68 8.36 -26.82
C ALA A 168 -8.83 7.95 -27.75
N SER A 169 -8.96 8.66 -28.88
CA SER A 169 -9.95 8.33 -29.91
C SER A 169 -9.35 7.42 -30.98
N TYR A 170 -10.19 6.65 -31.69
CA TYR A 170 -9.71 5.88 -32.84
C TYR A 170 -9.65 6.71 -34.12
N ALA A 171 -8.63 6.44 -34.94
CA ALA A 171 -8.51 6.93 -36.31
C ALA A 171 -8.19 5.76 -37.25
N TYR A 172 -8.54 5.89 -38.54
CA TYR A 172 -8.18 4.88 -39.53
C TYR A 172 -6.72 5.04 -39.97
N GLN A 173 -5.93 3.99 -39.78
CA GLN A 173 -4.63 3.81 -40.44
C GLN A 173 -4.71 2.61 -41.38
N ASN A 174 -4.48 2.82 -42.68
CA ASN A 174 -4.57 1.76 -43.70
C ASN A 174 -5.88 0.94 -43.64
N GLU A 175 -7.02 1.61 -43.45
CA GLU A 175 -8.37 1.00 -43.31
C GLU A 175 -8.59 0.18 -42.02
N ILE A 176 -7.63 0.19 -41.09
CA ILE A 176 -7.72 -0.44 -39.78
C ILE A 176 -7.94 0.63 -38.71
N PRO A 177 -8.92 0.48 -37.80
CA PRO A 177 -9.01 1.34 -36.62
C PRO A 177 -7.77 1.18 -35.73
N THR A 178 -7.10 2.28 -35.45
CA THR A 178 -5.97 2.35 -34.51
C THR A 178 -6.24 3.50 -33.56
N THR A 179 -5.91 3.34 -32.28
CA THR A 179 -6.00 4.46 -31.34
C THR A 179 -5.03 5.56 -31.75
N ALA A 180 -5.55 6.77 -31.86
CA ALA A 180 -4.72 7.96 -31.87
C ALA A 180 -4.08 8.12 -30.49
N TYR A 181 -2.93 8.77 -30.46
CA TYR A 181 -2.31 9.14 -29.19
C TYR A 181 -3.12 10.26 -28.53
N VAL A 182 -3.06 10.33 -27.21
CA VAL A 182 -3.69 11.41 -26.46
C VAL A 182 -3.07 12.74 -26.93
N GLU A 183 -3.90 13.64 -27.45
CA GLU A 183 -3.44 14.93 -27.96
C GLU A 183 -3.06 15.88 -26.81
N ASP A 184 -2.08 16.76 -27.06
CA ASP A 184 -1.65 17.82 -26.14
C ASP A 184 -1.16 17.34 -24.75
N VAL A 185 -0.75 16.07 -24.62
CA VAL A 185 -0.19 15.50 -23.38
C VAL A 185 1.30 15.21 -23.57
N LYS A 186 2.13 16.20 -23.26
CA LYS A 186 3.60 16.10 -23.22
C LYS A 186 4.15 16.97 -22.10
N GLY A 187 5.35 16.66 -21.63
CA GLY A 187 5.99 17.38 -20.53
C GLY A 187 6.57 16.48 -19.46
N LEU A 188 7.02 17.11 -18.37
CA LEU A 188 7.50 16.42 -17.18
C LEU A 188 6.34 15.70 -16.50
N MET A 189 6.49 14.42 -16.21
CA MET A 189 5.50 13.62 -15.48
C MET A 189 5.89 13.50 -14.01
N THR A 190 7.15 13.16 -13.76
CA THR A 190 7.68 12.99 -12.42
C THR A 190 9.18 13.21 -12.40
N SER A 191 9.72 13.33 -11.20
CA SER A 191 11.14 13.51 -10.97
C SER A 191 11.57 12.86 -9.67
N ASP A 192 12.83 12.51 -9.59
CA ASP A 192 13.44 12.00 -8.37
C ASP A 192 14.87 12.56 -8.25
N ILE A 193 15.27 12.93 -7.02
CA ILE A 193 16.60 13.48 -6.73
C ILE A 193 17.28 12.56 -5.70
N ARG A 194 18.32 11.85 -6.11
CA ARG A 194 19.11 10.97 -5.25
C ARG A 194 20.50 10.74 -5.82
N ASP A 195 21.38 10.19 -5.01
CA ASP A 195 22.72 9.74 -5.40
C ASP A 195 22.61 8.40 -6.17
N TYR A 196 22.48 8.49 -7.50
CA TYR A 196 22.28 7.34 -8.38
C TYR A 196 23.58 6.60 -8.67
N ASP A 197 24.72 7.28 -8.70
CA ASP A 197 26.02 6.71 -9.02
C ASP A 197 26.91 6.39 -7.80
N LYS A 198 26.49 6.80 -6.60
CA LYS A 198 27.15 6.64 -5.30
C LYS A 198 28.43 7.45 -5.14
N ASP A 199 28.57 8.58 -5.82
CA ASP A 199 29.73 9.44 -5.66
C ASP A 199 29.60 10.41 -4.45
N GLY A 200 28.40 10.47 -3.85
CA GLY A 200 28.06 11.33 -2.72
C GLY A 200 27.47 12.68 -3.13
N GLN A 201 27.33 12.96 -4.42
CA GLN A 201 26.50 14.00 -5.01
C GLN A 201 25.15 13.39 -5.43
N THR A 202 24.11 14.21 -5.57
CA THR A 202 22.81 13.74 -6.06
C THR A 202 22.62 14.08 -7.53
N GLU A 203 21.87 13.25 -8.24
CA GLU A 203 21.43 13.49 -9.61
C GLU A 203 19.92 13.73 -9.64
N LEU A 204 19.47 14.44 -10.68
CA LEU A 204 18.06 14.59 -10.99
C LEU A 204 17.68 13.61 -12.10
N LEU A 205 16.86 12.62 -11.75
CA LEU A 205 16.10 11.82 -12.71
C LEU A 205 14.81 12.56 -13.06
N ALA A 206 14.58 12.81 -14.34
CA ALA A 206 13.32 13.33 -14.86
C ALA A 206 12.66 12.31 -15.78
N VAL A 207 11.38 12.05 -15.55
CA VAL A 207 10.54 11.18 -16.39
C VAL A 207 9.57 12.07 -17.16
N SER A 208 9.62 12.00 -18.49
CA SER A 208 8.87 12.91 -19.35
C SER A 208 8.20 12.20 -20.51
N LEU A 209 7.12 12.81 -21.02
CA LEU A 209 6.50 12.45 -22.27
C LEU A 209 6.98 13.36 -23.38
N ASP A 210 7.67 12.75 -24.34
CA ASP A 210 8.12 13.40 -25.55
C ASP A 210 7.16 13.12 -26.71
N GLU A 211 6.73 14.20 -27.37
CA GLU A 211 5.95 14.11 -28.60
C GLU A 211 6.88 14.13 -29.83
N SER A 212 6.84 13.06 -30.62
CA SER A 212 7.54 12.99 -31.90
C SER A 212 6.58 12.54 -33.01
N GLY A 213 6.13 13.50 -33.83
CA GLY A 213 5.22 13.23 -34.93
C GLY A 213 3.81 12.91 -34.44
N SER A 214 3.45 11.65 -34.43
CA SER A 214 2.14 11.17 -33.95
C SER A 214 2.34 10.08 -32.91
N THR A 215 3.35 10.19 -32.06
CA THR A 215 3.63 9.23 -30.99
C THR A 215 4.08 9.96 -29.74
N LEU A 216 3.60 9.53 -28.57
CA LEU A 216 4.12 9.93 -27.27
C LEU A 216 5.12 8.87 -26.80
N THR A 217 6.31 9.27 -26.39
CA THR A 217 7.37 8.37 -25.91
C THR A 217 7.70 8.70 -24.47
N LEU A 218 7.78 7.66 -23.62
CA LEU A 218 8.29 7.80 -22.26
C LEU A 218 9.82 7.89 -22.29
N VAL A 219 10.36 8.94 -21.68
CA VAL A 219 11.81 9.25 -21.69
C VAL A 219 12.30 9.47 -20.26
N LEU A 220 13.34 8.72 -19.90
CA LEU A 220 14.16 8.98 -18.71
C LEU A 220 15.27 9.95 -19.11
N THR A 221 15.49 10.97 -18.31
CA THR A 221 16.61 11.90 -18.48
C THR A 221 17.34 12.07 -17.16
N MET A 222 18.66 11.89 -17.18
CA MET A 222 19.51 12.13 -16.02
C MET A 222 20.24 13.47 -16.17
N TYR A 223 20.24 14.26 -15.09
CA TYR A 223 20.97 15.51 -14.98
C TYR A 223 21.90 15.50 -13.78
N GLU A 224 23.06 16.14 -13.93
CA GLU A 224 24.09 16.27 -12.90
C GLU A 224 24.29 17.72 -12.46
N TYR A 225 24.78 17.87 -11.22
CA TYR A 225 25.15 19.14 -10.63
C TYR A 225 26.62 19.46 -10.91
N GLN A 226 26.90 20.48 -11.70
CA GLN A 226 28.26 20.92 -12.01
C GLN A 226 28.42 22.42 -11.82
N GLU A 227 29.31 22.83 -10.89
CA GLU A 227 29.68 24.24 -10.64
C GLU A 227 28.47 25.20 -10.53
N ASP A 228 27.47 24.85 -9.70
CA ASP A 228 26.23 25.61 -9.51
C ASP A 228 25.31 25.69 -10.75
N SER A 229 25.46 24.72 -11.65
CA SER A 229 24.62 24.55 -12.83
C SER A 229 24.15 23.10 -12.97
N VAL A 230 23.03 22.90 -13.66
CA VAL A 230 22.51 21.58 -14.00
C VAL A 230 22.88 21.29 -15.44
N VAL A 231 23.48 20.12 -15.68
CA VAL A 231 23.83 19.67 -17.02
C VAL A 231 23.12 18.37 -17.37
N LEU A 232 22.68 18.25 -18.61
CA LEU A 232 22.17 16.99 -19.14
C LEU A 232 23.32 15.98 -19.19
N SER A 233 23.16 14.84 -18.53
CA SER A 233 24.13 13.75 -18.59
C SER A 233 23.75 12.74 -19.66
N ASP A 234 22.57 12.11 -19.53
CA ASP A 234 22.13 11.07 -20.47
C ASP A 234 20.60 10.97 -20.59
N GLN A 235 20.12 10.30 -21.65
CA GLN A 235 18.70 10.08 -21.92
C GLN A 235 18.41 8.66 -22.43
N GLN A 236 17.39 8.02 -21.86
CA GLN A 236 16.90 6.72 -22.30
C GLN A 236 15.43 6.78 -22.73
N ARG A 237 15.14 6.36 -23.97
CA ARG A 237 13.77 6.29 -24.50
C ARG A 237 13.20 4.88 -24.28
N LEU A 238 12.18 4.75 -23.45
CA LEU A 238 11.66 3.45 -23.00
C LEU A 238 10.67 2.82 -23.99
N GLY A 239 9.84 3.64 -24.63
CA GLY A 239 8.84 3.16 -25.58
C GLY A 239 7.69 4.15 -25.75
N THR A 240 6.86 3.89 -26.76
CA THR A 240 5.66 4.70 -26.98
C THR A 240 4.58 4.37 -25.95
N VAL A 241 3.82 5.35 -25.49
CA VAL A 241 2.74 5.17 -24.51
C VAL A 241 1.54 6.06 -24.84
N LEU A 242 0.41 5.89 -24.13
CA LEU A 242 -0.79 6.71 -24.28
C LEU A 242 -1.32 6.75 -25.73
N GLY A 243 -1.27 5.61 -26.41
CA GLY A 243 -1.83 5.42 -27.74
C GLY A 243 -1.17 4.30 -28.55
N GLY A 244 -1.75 4.03 -29.72
CA GLY A 244 -1.30 3.02 -30.68
C GLY A 244 -1.91 1.63 -30.48
N ASP A 245 -2.55 1.35 -29.33
CA ASP A 245 -3.02 0.03 -28.93
C ASP A 245 -4.41 0.05 -28.24
N ASP A 246 -4.98 -1.12 -27.99
CA ASP A 246 -6.35 -1.32 -27.48
C ASP A 246 -6.42 -1.46 -25.94
N ALA A 247 -5.33 -1.94 -25.34
CA ALA A 247 -5.08 -1.86 -23.92
C ALA A 247 -3.57 -1.66 -23.69
N GLU A 248 -3.22 -1.03 -22.57
CA GLU A 248 -1.85 -0.65 -22.26
C GLU A 248 -1.62 -0.77 -20.75
N GLN A 249 -0.48 -1.30 -20.35
CA GLN A 249 -0.04 -1.30 -18.96
C GLN A 249 1.41 -0.86 -18.92
N VAL A 250 1.70 0.17 -18.14
CA VAL A 250 3.06 0.67 -17.91
C VAL A 250 3.31 0.68 -16.43
N GLY A 251 4.48 0.19 -16.03
CA GLY A 251 5.00 0.33 -14.68
C GLY A 251 6.45 0.78 -14.73
N LEU A 252 6.78 1.80 -13.94
CA LEU A 252 8.13 2.31 -13.75
C LEU A 252 8.36 2.48 -12.24
N TYR A 253 9.41 1.84 -11.73
CA TYR A 253 9.65 1.67 -10.31
C TYR A 253 11.14 1.87 -9.99
N LEU A 254 11.41 2.15 -8.72
CA LEU A 254 12.76 2.17 -8.17
C LEU A 254 12.94 1.02 -7.17
N LYS A 255 14.15 0.47 -7.19
CA LYS A 255 14.63 -0.51 -6.23
C LYS A 255 16.01 -0.10 -5.75
N ASP A 256 16.20 0.01 -4.45
CA ASP A 256 17.53 0.11 -3.86
C ASP A 256 18.06 -1.29 -3.53
N VAL A 257 19.27 -1.58 -4.01
CA VAL A 257 19.99 -2.81 -3.66
C VAL A 257 21.37 -2.44 -3.15
N ASN A 258 21.57 -2.57 -1.84
CA ASN A 258 22.83 -2.25 -1.16
C ASN A 258 23.29 -0.80 -1.45
N GLY A 259 22.35 0.13 -1.44
CA GLY A 259 22.50 1.54 -1.76
C GLY A 259 22.48 1.87 -3.26
N THR A 260 22.45 0.87 -4.16
CA THR A 260 22.47 1.12 -5.62
C THR A 260 21.04 1.26 -6.10
N PRO A 261 20.66 2.40 -6.69
CA PRO A 261 19.33 2.56 -7.27
C PRO A 261 19.25 1.85 -8.63
N TYR A 262 18.25 1.01 -8.79
CA TYR A 262 17.84 0.38 -10.04
C TYR A 262 16.50 0.97 -10.48
N ILE A 263 16.44 1.42 -11.72
CA ILE A 263 15.22 1.86 -12.41
C ILE A 263 14.71 0.68 -13.22
N TYR A 264 13.56 0.13 -12.88
CA TYR A 264 13.02 -1.03 -13.58
C TYR A 264 11.56 -0.84 -13.94
N GLY A 265 11.10 -1.60 -14.93
CA GLY A 265 9.73 -1.46 -15.38
C GLY A 265 9.39 -2.23 -16.64
N PHE A 266 8.18 -1.97 -17.11
CA PHE A 266 7.66 -2.55 -18.34
C PHE A 266 6.67 -1.62 -19.04
N ILE A 267 6.56 -1.78 -20.36
CA ILE A 267 5.52 -1.21 -21.21
C ILE A 267 4.88 -2.38 -21.95
N GLU A 268 3.66 -2.74 -21.58
CA GLU A 268 2.85 -3.77 -22.20
C GLU A 268 1.69 -3.15 -22.99
N LYS A 269 1.49 -3.65 -24.21
CA LYS A 269 0.50 -3.17 -25.16
C LYS A 269 -0.23 -4.36 -25.76
N LYS A 270 -1.56 -4.31 -25.72
CA LYS A 270 -2.41 -5.30 -26.37
C LYS A 270 -3.10 -4.70 -27.57
N MET A 271 -2.99 -5.39 -28.70
CA MET A 271 -3.70 -5.05 -29.93
C MET A 271 -4.80 -6.09 -30.18
N ASP A 272 -6.00 -5.60 -30.45
CA ASP A 272 -7.16 -6.39 -30.82
C ASP A 272 -7.53 -6.21 -32.30
N PHE A 273 -7.28 -5.03 -32.89
CA PHE A 273 -7.69 -4.71 -34.28
C PHE A 273 -6.59 -4.78 -35.34
N ALA A 274 -5.39 -4.27 -35.07
CA ALA A 274 -4.31 -4.22 -36.07
C ALA A 274 -3.56 -5.56 -36.21
N SER A 275 -3.37 -6.23 -35.08
CA SER A 275 -2.85 -7.58 -34.95
C SER A 275 -3.39 -8.16 -33.66
N GLN A 276 -3.74 -9.45 -33.60
CA GLN A 276 -4.07 -10.07 -32.32
C GLN A 276 -2.79 -10.45 -31.59
N GLY A 277 -2.51 -9.83 -30.44
CA GLY A 277 -1.34 -10.14 -29.64
C GLY A 277 -1.00 -9.08 -28.60
N THR A 278 -0.10 -9.44 -27.69
CA THR A 278 0.45 -8.55 -26.67
C THR A 278 1.92 -8.31 -27.00
N GLN A 279 2.37 -7.06 -27.03
CA GLN A 279 3.78 -6.70 -27.07
C GLN A 279 4.17 -6.16 -25.71
N ALA A 280 5.26 -6.63 -25.14
CA ALA A 280 5.80 -6.06 -23.92
C ALA A 280 7.26 -5.70 -24.10
N ASN A 281 7.69 -4.56 -23.53
CA ASN A 281 9.08 -4.19 -23.37
C ASN A 281 9.38 -4.13 -21.87
N HIS A 282 10.42 -4.81 -21.43
CA HIS A 282 10.83 -4.86 -20.03
C HIS A 282 12.26 -4.40 -19.91
N PHE A 283 12.55 -3.68 -18.84
CA PHE A 283 13.85 -3.06 -18.66
C PHE A 283 14.27 -2.94 -17.21
N VAL A 284 15.59 -2.92 -17.00
CA VAL A 284 16.28 -2.64 -15.75
C VAL A 284 17.53 -1.81 -16.09
N PHE A 285 17.63 -0.62 -15.52
CA PHE A 285 18.75 0.30 -15.68
C PHE A 285 19.35 0.66 -14.32
N THR A 286 20.63 0.99 -14.31
CA THR A 286 21.28 1.80 -13.27
C THR A 286 21.91 3.03 -13.93
N TYR A 287 22.57 3.86 -13.15
CA TYR A 287 23.36 4.99 -13.64
C TYR A 287 24.80 4.87 -13.11
N ASP A 288 25.81 5.20 -13.92
CA ASP A 288 27.22 5.04 -13.58
C ASP A 288 28.01 6.34 -13.40
N GLY A 289 27.32 7.47 -13.31
CA GLY A 289 27.93 8.81 -13.29
C GLY A 289 28.23 9.37 -14.68
N SER A 290 27.76 8.71 -15.73
CA SER A 290 27.90 9.23 -17.10
C SER A 290 26.77 8.82 -18.05
N GLN A 291 26.18 7.64 -17.85
CA GLN A 291 25.13 7.12 -18.72
C GLN A 291 24.25 6.12 -17.98
N PHE A 292 23.07 5.87 -18.54
CA PHE A 292 22.26 4.74 -18.13
C PHE A 292 22.95 3.42 -18.52
N VAL A 293 23.08 2.51 -17.56
CA VAL A 293 23.63 1.16 -17.77
C VAL A 293 22.49 0.16 -17.76
N SER A 294 22.23 -0.45 -18.92
CA SER A 294 21.24 -1.53 -19.05
C SER A 294 21.72 -2.82 -18.40
N TYR A 295 20.99 -3.29 -17.40
CA TYR A 295 21.11 -4.63 -16.83
C TYR A 295 20.23 -5.63 -17.57
N LEU A 296 19.05 -5.20 -17.99
CA LEU A 296 18.10 -6.01 -18.74
C LEU A 296 17.33 -5.10 -19.68
N GLU A 297 17.21 -5.50 -20.94
CA GLU A 297 16.27 -4.94 -21.89
C GLU A 297 15.76 -6.09 -22.75
N MET A 298 14.44 -6.32 -22.73
CA MET A 298 13.86 -7.42 -23.46
C MET A 298 12.45 -7.11 -23.94
N SER A 299 12.21 -7.39 -25.22
CA SER A 299 10.89 -7.26 -25.82
C SER A 299 10.30 -8.63 -26.15
N THR A 300 9.04 -8.84 -25.80
CA THR A 300 8.29 -10.06 -26.06
C THR A 300 7.07 -9.76 -26.94
N THR A 301 6.56 -10.78 -27.64
CA THR A 301 5.34 -10.66 -28.44
C THR A 301 4.52 -11.95 -28.38
N GLU A 302 3.32 -11.88 -27.83
CA GLU A 302 2.39 -12.99 -27.74
C GLU A 302 1.44 -13.09 -28.94
N PRO A 303 1.02 -14.32 -29.34
CA PRO A 303 1.42 -15.61 -28.76
C PRO A 303 2.87 -15.96 -29.12
N PHE A 304 3.68 -16.21 -28.09
CA PHE A 304 5.09 -16.52 -28.22
C PHE A 304 5.30 -18.04 -28.07
N ILE A 305 6.09 -18.65 -28.95
CA ILE A 305 6.59 -20.01 -28.74
C ILE A 305 8.10 -19.87 -28.58
N ALA A 306 8.57 -19.94 -27.34
CA ALA A 306 9.99 -19.82 -27.03
C ALA A 306 10.78 -20.96 -27.70
N ASP A 307 11.83 -20.62 -28.44
CA ASP A 307 12.84 -21.58 -28.86
C ASP A 307 13.90 -21.78 -27.76
N GLU A 308 14.81 -22.73 -27.93
CA GLU A 308 15.83 -23.04 -26.92
C GLU A 308 16.73 -21.84 -26.58
N ASN A 309 16.93 -20.88 -27.50
CA ASN A 309 17.73 -19.69 -27.22
C ASN A 309 16.95 -18.64 -26.43
N ALA A 310 15.65 -18.50 -26.72
CA ALA A 310 14.75 -17.64 -25.96
C ALA A 310 14.63 -18.12 -24.50
N VAL A 311 14.45 -19.43 -24.30
CA VAL A 311 14.42 -20.05 -22.95
C VAL A 311 15.70 -19.73 -22.17
N ALA A 312 16.89 -19.95 -22.79
CA ALA A 312 18.16 -19.67 -22.14
C ALA A 312 18.38 -18.16 -21.83
N SER A 313 17.77 -17.27 -22.62
CA SER A 313 17.82 -15.83 -22.37
C SER A 313 16.88 -15.44 -21.21
N PHE A 314 15.71 -16.08 -21.11
CA PHE A 314 14.77 -15.88 -20.02
C PHE A 314 15.34 -16.40 -18.69
N GLU A 315 16.01 -17.54 -18.69
CA GLU A 315 16.71 -18.05 -17.49
C GLU A 315 17.79 -17.07 -16.99
N GLN A 316 18.53 -16.43 -17.90
CA GLN A 316 19.50 -15.39 -17.56
C GLN A 316 18.83 -14.13 -17.04
N ALA A 317 17.74 -13.69 -17.69
CA ALA A 317 16.97 -12.54 -17.24
C ALA A 317 16.36 -12.76 -15.85
N ALA A 318 15.80 -13.94 -15.59
CA ALA A 318 15.26 -14.32 -14.29
C ALA A 318 16.34 -14.29 -13.20
N ALA A 319 17.54 -14.80 -13.47
CA ALA A 319 18.66 -14.72 -12.53
C ALA A 319 19.10 -13.27 -12.26
N LEU A 320 19.05 -12.39 -13.29
CA LEU A 320 19.35 -10.96 -13.12
C LEU A 320 18.29 -10.28 -12.24
N LEU A 321 17.01 -10.51 -12.51
CA LEU A 321 15.89 -9.99 -11.72
C LEU A 321 15.97 -10.47 -10.26
N GLU A 322 16.29 -11.75 -10.05
CA GLU A 322 16.48 -12.33 -8.72
C GLU A 322 17.62 -11.64 -7.95
N ASN A 323 18.75 -11.35 -8.61
CA ASN A 323 19.91 -10.72 -7.98
C ASN A 323 19.65 -9.28 -7.51
N ILE A 324 18.62 -8.63 -8.02
CA ILE A 324 18.22 -7.28 -7.60
C ILE A 324 16.93 -7.28 -6.77
N GLY A 325 16.48 -8.45 -6.30
CA GLY A 325 15.36 -8.58 -5.38
C GLY A 325 13.96 -8.58 -6.03
N LEU A 326 13.88 -8.73 -7.36
CA LEU A 326 12.61 -8.82 -8.11
C LEU A 326 12.17 -10.29 -8.24
N TYR A 327 11.82 -10.88 -7.10
CA TYR A 327 11.60 -12.32 -6.96
C TYR A 327 10.32 -12.83 -7.63
N ALA A 328 9.22 -12.08 -7.58
CA ALA A 328 7.98 -12.51 -8.24
C ALA A 328 8.15 -12.51 -9.77
N SER A 329 8.89 -11.54 -10.30
CA SER A 329 9.24 -11.40 -11.72
C SER A 329 10.18 -12.52 -12.18
N ALA A 330 11.18 -12.86 -11.35
CA ALA A 330 12.04 -14.01 -11.60
C ALA A 330 11.24 -15.33 -11.60
N SER A 331 10.35 -15.51 -10.62
CA SER A 331 9.50 -16.70 -10.49
C SER A 331 8.54 -16.86 -11.67
N GLN A 332 7.85 -15.78 -12.07
CA GLN A 332 6.95 -15.77 -13.23
C GLN A 332 7.67 -16.21 -14.52
N THR A 333 8.95 -15.85 -14.64
CA THR A 333 9.79 -16.24 -15.78
C THR A 333 10.14 -17.75 -15.76
N TYR A 334 10.20 -18.37 -14.57
CA TYR A 334 10.51 -19.80 -14.39
C TYR A 334 9.30 -20.73 -14.47
N ASP A 335 8.13 -20.35 -13.93
CA ASP A 335 6.95 -21.21 -13.73
C ASP A 335 6.37 -21.79 -15.05
N THR A 336 6.56 -21.08 -16.17
CA THR A 336 6.11 -21.48 -17.52
C THR A 336 7.14 -22.26 -18.32
N ALA A 337 8.07 -22.98 -17.68
CA ALA A 337 9.13 -23.75 -18.35
C ALA A 337 9.97 -22.89 -19.33
N GLY A 338 10.15 -21.61 -19.02
CA GLY A 338 10.85 -20.62 -19.87
C GLY A 338 10.08 -20.21 -21.13
N GLN A 339 8.75 -20.38 -21.17
CA GLN A 339 7.93 -19.99 -22.32
C GLN A 339 7.35 -18.57 -22.24
N THR A 340 7.31 -17.96 -21.07
CA THR A 340 6.86 -16.56 -20.89
C THR A 340 7.88 -15.76 -20.10
N PHE A 341 7.86 -14.45 -20.29
CA PHE A 341 8.68 -13.51 -19.52
C PHE A 341 7.83 -12.29 -19.18
N GLY A 342 7.92 -11.82 -17.94
CA GLY A 342 7.21 -10.65 -17.45
C GLY A 342 7.86 -10.10 -16.18
N ILE A 343 7.86 -8.77 -16.05
CA ILE A 343 8.09 -8.12 -14.75
C ILE A 343 6.73 -7.92 -14.11
N VAL A 344 6.57 -8.43 -12.88
CA VAL A 344 5.34 -8.29 -12.11
C VAL A 344 5.23 -6.85 -11.60
N GLN A 345 4.02 -6.29 -11.65
CA GLN A 345 3.74 -4.95 -11.16
C GLN A 345 4.19 -4.77 -9.70
N ALA A 346 5.00 -3.72 -9.47
CA ALA A 346 5.54 -3.32 -8.17
C ALA A 346 6.30 -4.43 -7.41
N ASP A 347 6.78 -5.47 -8.09
CA ASP A 347 7.51 -6.57 -7.47
C ASP A 347 8.78 -6.07 -6.78
N GLY A 348 8.85 -6.19 -5.47
CA GLY A 348 9.99 -5.73 -4.70
C GLY A 348 10.24 -4.22 -4.75
N ALA A 349 9.38 -3.41 -5.39
CA ALA A 349 9.51 -1.95 -5.48
C ALA A 349 9.71 -1.34 -4.09
N ASP A 350 10.66 -0.42 -3.99
CA ASP A 350 10.78 0.48 -2.84
C ASP A 350 9.96 1.74 -3.11
N GLU A 351 9.93 2.20 -4.36
CA GLU A 351 9.12 3.33 -4.79
C GLU A 351 8.50 3.10 -6.17
N THR A 352 7.30 3.65 -6.38
CA THR A 352 6.62 3.68 -7.68
C THR A 352 6.79 5.07 -8.28
N LEU A 353 7.43 5.16 -9.44
CA LEU A 353 7.56 6.42 -10.16
C LEU A 353 6.32 6.71 -11.01
N LEU A 354 5.86 5.73 -11.78
CA LEU A 354 4.76 5.92 -12.72
C LEU A 354 4.03 4.61 -13.02
N THR A 355 2.71 4.68 -13.07
CA THR A 355 1.88 3.66 -13.71
C THR A 355 0.92 4.27 -14.73
N ILE A 356 0.71 3.57 -15.84
CA ILE A 356 -0.29 3.94 -16.85
C ILE A 356 -1.13 2.71 -17.13
N GLN A 357 -2.45 2.85 -17.08
CA GLN A 357 -3.40 1.79 -17.42
C GLN A 357 -4.36 2.29 -18.49
N GLY A 358 -4.22 1.76 -19.70
CA GLY A 358 -5.11 2.00 -20.83
C GLY A 358 -6.07 0.83 -21.01
N LYS A 359 -7.38 1.10 -21.08
CA LYS A 359 -8.40 0.09 -21.36
C LYS A 359 -9.44 0.62 -22.34
N ARG A 360 -9.76 -0.18 -23.37
CA ARG A 360 -10.90 0.11 -24.26
C ARG A 360 -12.22 0.08 -23.48
N ALA A 361 -13.00 1.16 -23.62
CA ALA A 361 -14.31 1.28 -22.96
C ALA A 361 -15.35 0.28 -23.48
N ASN A 362 -15.26 -0.14 -24.75
CA ASN A 362 -16.18 -1.10 -25.36
C ASN A 362 -15.46 -2.41 -25.74
N GLN A 363 -15.50 -3.42 -24.88
CA GLN A 363 -14.75 -4.67 -25.08
C GLN A 363 -15.44 -5.67 -26.02
N ASP A 364 -16.74 -5.50 -26.31
CA ASP A 364 -17.58 -6.47 -27.03
C ASP A 364 -17.30 -6.58 -28.55
N VAL A 365 -16.39 -5.76 -29.09
CA VAL A 365 -16.10 -5.69 -30.53
C VAL A 365 -14.79 -6.43 -30.85
N GLY A 366 -14.91 -7.67 -31.33
CA GLY A 366 -13.76 -8.49 -31.77
C GLY A 366 -13.24 -8.17 -33.18
N TYR A 367 -12.11 -8.78 -33.57
CA TYR A 367 -11.45 -8.60 -34.86
C TYR A 367 -12.40 -8.91 -36.05
N THR A 368 -12.91 -7.87 -36.70
CA THR A 368 -13.68 -8.00 -37.94
C THR A 368 -13.34 -6.85 -38.89
N THR A 369 -13.18 -7.15 -40.18
CA THR A 369 -12.99 -6.11 -41.21
C THR A 369 -14.25 -5.25 -41.34
N GLY A 370 -14.10 -3.91 -41.37
CA GLY A 370 -15.21 -2.96 -41.58
C GLY A 370 -15.88 -2.41 -40.32
N ILE A 371 -15.23 -2.47 -39.15
CA ILE A 371 -15.71 -1.82 -37.92
C ILE A 371 -15.66 -0.29 -38.08
N SER A 372 -16.76 0.39 -37.72
CA SER A 372 -16.82 1.84 -37.65
C SER A 372 -16.09 2.38 -36.41
N LEU A 373 -15.41 3.52 -36.52
CA LEU A 373 -14.75 4.18 -35.36
C LEU A 373 -15.73 4.41 -34.18
N GLU A 374 -17.01 4.68 -34.46
CA GLU A 374 -18.06 4.81 -33.43
C GLU A 374 -18.26 3.50 -32.62
N ALA A 375 -18.07 2.35 -33.26
CA ALA A 375 -18.17 1.05 -32.59
C ALA A 375 -16.90 0.73 -31.78
N CYS A 376 -15.74 1.22 -32.19
CA CYS A 376 -14.47 1.10 -31.45
C CYS A 376 -14.51 1.88 -30.12
N GLY A 377 -15.29 2.97 -30.06
CA GLY A 377 -15.40 3.81 -28.86
C GLY A 377 -14.12 4.63 -28.63
N LYS A 378 -13.59 4.56 -27.41
CA LYS A 378 -12.35 5.22 -26.96
C LYS A 378 -11.54 4.27 -26.09
N VAL A 379 -10.25 4.55 -25.95
CA VAL A 379 -9.41 3.98 -24.89
C VAL A 379 -9.29 5.02 -23.78
N GLN A 380 -9.64 4.61 -22.57
CA GLN A 380 -9.51 5.41 -21.36
C GLN A 380 -8.20 5.03 -20.69
N TYR A 381 -7.40 6.03 -20.40
CA TYR A 381 -6.11 5.92 -19.77
C TYR A 381 -6.17 6.51 -18.38
N ARG A 382 -5.80 5.72 -17.38
CA ARG A 382 -5.50 6.20 -16.04
C ARG A 382 -3.99 6.32 -15.89
N LEU A 383 -3.52 7.53 -15.65
CA LEU A 383 -2.14 7.84 -15.35
C LEU A 383 -2.03 8.16 -13.86
N VAL A 384 -1.21 7.40 -13.15
CA VAL A 384 -0.92 7.63 -11.73
C VAL A 384 0.58 7.77 -11.60
N VAL A 385 1.00 8.96 -11.20
CA VAL A 385 2.36 9.24 -10.80
C VAL A 385 2.39 9.11 -9.29
N TYR A 386 3.32 8.30 -8.78
CA TYR A 386 3.42 7.94 -7.37
C TYR A 386 2.23 7.13 -6.81
N MET A 387 2.52 5.90 -6.40
CA MET A 387 1.71 5.18 -5.42
C MET A 387 2.62 4.93 -4.22
N GLU A 388 2.21 5.35 -3.02
CA GLU A 388 2.77 4.74 -1.83
C GLU A 388 2.55 3.24 -1.99
N THR A 389 3.64 2.49 -1.98
CA THR A 389 3.58 1.04 -1.87
C THR A 389 2.69 0.76 -0.66
N PRO A 390 1.56 0.05 -0.80
CA PRO A 390 0.72 -0.26 0.34
C PRO A 390 1.62 -0.85 1.43
N GLU A 391 1.41 -0.41 2.67
CA GLU A 391 2.13 -0.90 3.84
C GLU A 391 2.28 -2.43 3.71
N LYS A 392 3.51 -2.89 3.43
CA LYS A 392 3.74 -4.32 3.18
C LYS A 392 3.60 -4.98 4.53
N THR A 393 2.45 -5.62 4.77
CA THR A 393 2.28 -6.48 5.94
C THR A 393 3.42 -7.49 5.98
N ALA A 394 3.85 -7.91 7.16
CA ALA A 394 4.90 -8.92 7.28
C ALA A 394 4.55 -10.19 6.48
N GLU A 395 3.26 -10.53 6.37
CA GLU A 395 2.77 -11.58 5.48
C GLU A 395 3.11 -11.34 4.00
N ALA A 396 2.87 -10.14 3.46
CA ALA A 396 3.22 -9.78 2.10
C ALA A 396 4.75 -9.77 1.88
N LEU A 397 5.49 -9.37 2.90
CA LEU A 397 6.95 -9.26 2.89
C LEU A 397 7.64 -10.61 2.73
N TYR A 398 7.15 -11.63 3.44
CA TYR A 398 7.74 -12.96 3.44
C TYR A 398 6.99 -13.97 2.56
N GLN A 399 5.93 -13.56 1.86
CA GLN A 399 5.21 -14.44 0.93
C GLN A 399 6.15 -15.12 -0.10
N PRO A 400 7.16 -14.44 -0.69
CA PRO A 400 8.11 -15.10 -1.60
C PRO A 400 8.94 -16.20 -0.92
N VAL A 401 9.29 -16.01 0.36
CA VAL A 401 10.01 -17.02 1.16
C VAL A 401 9.11 -18.24 1.39
N LEU A 402 7.85 -18.00 1.79
CA LEU A 402 6.85 -19.05 2.01
C LEU A 402 6.56 -19.86 0.74
N ASP A 403 6.42 -19.19 -0.41
CA ASP A 403 6.21 -19.82 -1.72
C ASP A 403 7.38 -20.73 -2.11
N ALA A 404 8.61 -20.33 -1.76
CA ALA A 404 9.79 -21.15 -2.01
C ALA A 404 9.87 -22.40 -1.13
N TYR A 405 9.50 -22.31 0.16
CA TYR A 405 9.36 -23.51 1.01
C TYR A 405 8.29 -24.43 0.45
N HIS A 406 7.14 -23.89 0.00
CA HIS A 406 6.09 -24.69 -0.63
C HIS A 406 6.60 -25.40 -1.89
N HIS A 407 7.25 -24.66 -2.81
CA HIS A 407 7.77 -25.24 -4.05
C HIS A 407 8.76 -26.37 -3.76
N ALA A 408 9.71 -26.15 -2.85
CA ALA A 408 10.71 -27.15 -2.45
C ALA A 408 10.09 -28.42 -1.85
N LEU A 409 9.00 -28.29 -1.08
CA LEU A 409 8.27 -29.42 -0.52
C LEU A 409 7.48 -30.20 -1.58
N SER A 410 6.99 -29.52 -2.62
CA SER A 410 6.09 -30.11 -3.64
C SER A 410 6.79 -30.90 -4.75
N SER A 411 8.06 -30.61 -5.05
CA SER A 411 8.79 -31.26 -6.14
C SER A 411 9.43 -32.59 -5.71
N GLN A 412 8.97 -33.74 -6.24
CA GLN A 412 9.58 -35.06 -5.95
C GLN A 412 10.92 -35.32 -6.69
N GLU A 413 11.27 -34.52 -7.69
CA GLU A 413 12.55 -34.55 -8.41
C GLU A 413 12.82 -33.15 -9.01
N ALA A 414 13.71 -32.35 -8.44
CA ALA A 414 14.52 -31.34 -9.14
C ALA A 414 15.37 -30.52 -8.15
N SER A 415 16.48 -29.98 -8.64
CA SER A 415 17.46 -29.18 -7.91
C SER A 415 16.84 -27.99 -7.18
N ILE A 416 16.80 -28.08 -5.85
CA ILE A 416 16.57 -26.95 -4.95
C ILE A 416 17.67 -25.91 -5.22
N ASN A 417 17.32 -24.67 -5.53
CA ASN A 417 18.29 -23.57 -5.64
C ASN A 417 18.82 -23.26 -4.23
N PRO A 418 20.11 -23.50 -3.93
CA PRO A 418 20.67 -23.34 -2.59
C PRO A 418 20.76 -21.89 -2.08
N LEU A 419 20.21 -20.92 -2.83
CA LEU A 419 20.17 -19.49 -2.48
C LEU A 419 18.82 -19.01 -1.93
N ILE A 420 17.74 -19.79 -2.06
CA ILE A 420 16.45 -19.48 -1.39
C ILE A 420 16.35 -20.22 -0.05
N LEU A 421 17.00 -21.38 0.02
CA LEU A 421 17.18 -22.20 1.20
C LEU A 421 18.67 -22.45 1.28
N ASN A 422 19.35 -21.96 2.31
CA ASN A 422 20.80 -22.15 2.42
C ASN A 422 21.17 -23.65 2.31
N GLU A 423 22.43 -23.98 2.02
CA GLU A 423 22.86 -25.40 1.88
C GLU A 423 22.49 -26.27 3.10
N GLN A 424 22.32 -25.67 4.30
CA GLN A 424 21.81 -26.36 5.48
C GLN A 424 20.29 -26.54 5.47
N THR A 425 19.50 -25.56 5.02
CA THR A 425 18.03 -25.66 4.93
C THR A 425 17.62 -26.68 3.87
N THR A 426 18.36 -26.77 2.76
CA THR A 426 18.23 -27.84 1.75
C THR A 426 18.52 -29.22 2.36
N GLY A 427 19.47 -29.31 3.30
CA GLY A 427 19.77 -30.53 4.06
C GLY A 427 18.80 -30.83 5.22
N LEU A 428 18.15 -29.81 5.78
CA LEU A 428 17.14 -29.88 6.84
C LEU A 428 15.76 -30.31 6.30
N LEU A 429 15.45 -29.90 5.07
CA LEU A 429 14.27 -30.31 4.30
C LEU A 429 14.40 -31.71 3.69
N ALA A 430 15.63 -32.23 3.60
CA ALA A 430 15.90 -33.54 3.03
C ALA A 430 15.25 -34.66 3.87
N GLY A 431 14.05 -35.08 3.46
CA GLY A 431 13.27 -36.14 4.11
C GLY A 431 12.07 -35.66 4.93
N GLU A 432 11.81 -34.35 4.98
CA GLU A 432 10.59 -33.78 5.56
C GLU A 432 9.44 -33.90 4.55
N LYS A 433 8.21 -34.10 5.04
CA LYS A 433 7.04 -34.12 4.17
C LYS A 433 6.47 -32.72 3.99
N PRO A 434 5.73 -32.46 2.89
CA PRO A 434 5.04 -31.19 2.67
C PRO A 434 4.22 -30.71 3.87
N GLU A 435 3.54 -31.61 4.56
CA GLU A 435 2.68 -31.31 5.69
C GLU A 435 3.39 -31.00 7.02
N ASP A 436 4.72 -31.12 7.10
CA ASP A 436 5.45 -31.13 8.38
C ASP A 436 6.04 -29.76 8.79
N LEU A 437 5.95 -28.74 7.92
CA LEU A 437 6.45 -27.39 8.19
C LEU A 437 5.35 -26.34 8.38
N PHE A 438 5.62 -25.45 9.34
CA PHE A 438 4.73 -24.39 9.77
C PHE A 438 5.49 -23.08 9.88
N TYR A 439 4.77 -21.97 9.74
CA TYR A 439 5.31 -20.64 9.96
C TYR A 439 4.50 -19.82 10.98
N TYR A 440 5.15 -18.81 11.53
CA TYR A 440 4.53 -17.82 12.40
C TYR A 440 5.26 -16.48 12.27
N LEU A 441 4.52 -15.38 12.35
CA LEU A 441 5.06 -14.03 12.36
C LEU A 441 5.02 -13.48 13.78
N LEU A 442 6.15 -12.94 14.25
CA LEU A 442 6.25 -12.34 15.58
C LEU A 442 7.25 -11.21 15.56
N ASP A 443 6.84 -10.01 15.94
CA ASP A 443 7.74 -8.90 16.23
C ASP A 443 8.44 -9.15 17.59
N ILE A 444 9.67 -9.66 17.53
CA ILE A 444 10.49 -10.00 18.70
C ILE A 444 11.24 -8.79 19.25
N ASP A 445 11.66 -7.86 18.39
CA ASP A 445 12.46 -6.71 18.78
C ASP A 445 11.65 -5.43 19.06
N GLU A 446 10.33 -5.49 18.87
CA GLU A 446 9.37 -4.41 19.05
C GLU A 446 9.64 -3.21 18.13
N ASN A 447 10.24 -3.46 16.97
CA ASN A 447 10.50 -2.45 15.95
C ASN A 447 9.26 -2.13 15.09
N GLY A 448 8.15 -2.84 15.28
CA GLY A 448 6.92 -2.71 14.50
C GLY A 448 6.85 -3.57 13.24
N VAL A 449 7.86 -4.42 12.99
CA VAL A 449 7.96 -5.36 11.87
C VAL A 449 8.05 -6.78 12.42
N GLU A 450 7.12 -7.65 12.02
CA GLU A 450 7.16 -9.04 12.48
C GLU A 450 8.27 -9.83 11.79
N GLU A 451 8.96 -10.72 12.50
CA GLU A 451 9.89 -11.70 11.92
C GLU A 451 9.19 -13.01 11.57
N LEU A 452 9.62 -13.67 10.49
CA LEU A 452 9.11 -14.96 10.05
C LEU A 452 9.88 -16.13 10.68
N PHE A 453 9.17 -16.98 11.41
CA PHE A 453 9.71 -18.22 11.97
C PHE A 453 9.24 -19.42 11.16
N ILE A 454 10.14 -20.37 10.90
CA ILE A 454 9.82 -21.66 10.28
C ILE A 454 10.11 -22.79 11.26
N ALA A 455 9.13 -23.66 11.49
CA ALA A 455 9.22 -24.74 12.46
C ALA A 455 8.64 -26.07 11.95
N LYS A 456 9.11 -27.17 12.53
CA LYS A 456 8.56 -28.52 12.33
C LYS A 456 7.33 -28.75 13.22
N SER A 457 6.54 -29.74 12.85
CA SER A 457 5.41 -30.26 13.64
C SER A 457 5.78 -30.69 15.08
N ASP A 458 7.06 -30.98 15.34
CA ASP A 458 7.55 -31.51 16.62
C ASP A 458 8.03 -30.44 17.63
N GLY A 459 7.95 -29.16 17.29
CA GLY A 459 8.48 -28.10 18.16
C GLY A 459 9.76 -27.44 17.65
N THR A 460 10.40 -27.98 16.62
CA THR A 460 11.74 -27.57 16.24
C THR A 460 11.72 -26.37 15.31
N ILE A 461 12.20 -25.20 15.77
CA ILE A 461 12.43 -24.03 14.91
C ILE A 461 13.65 -24.31 14.04
N VAL A 462 13.42 -24.40 12.73
CA VAL A 462 14.42 -24.73 11.72
C VAL A 462 14.94 -23.52 10.95
N ASP A 463 14.16 -22.45 10.86
CA ASP A 463 14.60 -21.20 10.22
C ASP A 463 13.94 -19.97 10.85
N VAL A 464 14.59 -18.81 10.70
CA VAL A 464 14.09 -17.50 11.15
C VAL A 464 14.54 -16.44 10.14
N TRP A 465 13.61 -15.61 9.67
CA TRP A 465 13.81 -14.58 8.68
C TRP A 465 13.43 -13.22 9.27
N THR A 466 14.29 -12.22 9.06
CA THR A 466 14.12 -10.85 9.55
C THR A 466 14.16 -9.89 8.36
N TYR A 467 13.45 -8.78 8.44
CA TYR A 467 13.48 -7.72 7.42
C TYR A 467 13.88 -6.41 8.08
N ASP A 468 15.07 -5.91 7.76
CA ASP A 468 15.59 -4.69 8.38
C ASP A 468 16.46 -3.91 7.38
N GLY A 469 15.86 -3.37 6.30
CA GLY A 469 16.50 -2.44 5.34
C GLY A 469 17.80 -2.91 4.65
N VAL A 470 18.30 -4.09 4.98
CA VAL A 470 19.56 -4.70 4.56
C VAL A 470 19.20 -6.12 4.16
N ASP A 471 19.24 -6.34 2.86
CA ASP A 471 19.33 -7.59 2.12
C ASP A 471 19.16 -8.91 2.92
N LEU A 472 18.13 -9.70 2.56
CA LEU A 472 17.79 -11.04 3.08
C LEU A 472 18.95 -12.08 3.02
N ARG A 473 20.12 -11.70 2.49
CA ARG A 473 21.25 -12.59 2.18
C ARG A 473 22.54 -12.28 2.93
N SER A 474 22.65 -11.21 3.71
CA SER A 474 23.92 -10.89 4.38
C SER A 474 24.09 -11.58 5.73
N LEU A 475 24.20 -12.91 5.76
CA LEU A 475 24.82 -13.63 6.89
C LEU A 475 25.25 -15.04 6.44
N GLU A 476 26.51 -15.15 6.00
CA GLU A 476 27.18 -16.44 5.88
C GLU A 476 27.07 -17.21 7.21
N LEU A 477 26.61 -18.45 7.11
CA LEU A 477 26.46 -19.42 8.18
C LEU A 477 27.72 -19.58 9.06
N GLN A 478 27.79 -18.79 10.12
CA GLN A 478 28.26 -19.26 11.43
C GLN A 478 27.17 -18.90 12.42
N GLY A 479 26.36 -19.88 12.84
CA GLY A 479 25.16 -19.67 13.65
C GLY A 479 25.34 -18.64 14.77
N GLN A 480 24.78 -17.44 14.52
CA GLN A 480 24.48 -16.24 15.32
C GLN A 480 24.05 -15.23 14.23
N LEU A 481 22.96 -14.47 14.25
CA LEU A 481 22.01 -14.00 15.26
C LEU A 481 20.82 -13.34 14.49
N LEU A 482 19.72 -13.00 15.17
CA LEU A 482 18.76 -11.99 14.68
C LEU A 482 19.48 -10.62 14.55
N SER A 483 18.91 -9.68 13.79
CA SER A 483 19.40 -8.29 13.57
C SER A 483 20.21 -7.75 14.75
N ASP A 484 21.31 -7.01 14.48
CA ASP A 484 22.47 -6.51 15.28
C ASP A 484 22.41 -6.35 16.84
N LYS A 485 21.49 -7.01 17.50
CA LYS A 485 20.93 -6.76 18.83
C LYS A 485 20.26 -7.98 19.45
N SER A 486 19.89 -9.06 18.73
CA SER A 486 19.08 -10.13 19.35
C SER A 486 19.64 -11.57 19.39
N ILE A 487 20.06 -12.04 20.57
CA ILE A 487 20.76 -13.34 20.76
C ILE A 487 19.75 -14.49 20.89
N ARG A 488 19.91 -15.57 20.09
CA ARG A 488 19.18 -16.85 20.26
C ARG A 488 19.98 -17.85 21.10
N CYS A 489 19.35 -18.45 22.10
CA CYS A 489 19.88 -19.61 22.84
C CYS A 489 18.83 -20.73 22.91
N GLN A 490 19.18 -21.92 22.42
CA GLN A 490 18.37 -23.13 22.63
C GLN A 490 18.74 -23.75 23.99
N THR A 491 17.74 -24.05 24.80
CA THR A 491 17.93 -24.74 26.09
C THR A 491 17.40 -26.18 26.01
N ALA A 492 17.64 -26.98 27.06
CA ALA A 492 17.02 -28.29 27.17
C ALA A 492 15.48 -28.18 27.17
N GLU A 493 14.80 -29.19 26.63
CA GLU A 493 13.32 -29.31 26.55
C GLU A 493 12.62 -28.47 25.47
N ASN A 494 13.20 -28.33 24.27
CA ASN A 494 12.59 -27.59 23.13
C ASN A 494 12.18 -26.15 23.47
N ARG A 495 12.93 -25.50 24.36
CA ARG A 495 12.75 -24.10 24.72
C ARG A 495 13.76 -23.22 24.02
N TYR A 496 13.28 -22.20 23.33
CA TYR A 496 14.10 -21.19 22.65
C TYR A 496 14.01 -19.89 23.42
N THR A 497 15.15 -19.29 23.75
CA THR A 497 15.23 -17.99 24.41
C THR A 497 15.84 -16.98 23.44
N PHE A 498 15.17 -15.84 23.32
CA PHE A 498 15.58 -14.68 22.55
C PHE A 498 15.84 -13.51 23.49
N TYR A 499 16.91 -12.78 23.25
CA TYR A 499 17.27 -11.55 23.95
C TYR A 499 17.24 -10.42 22.93
N THR A 500 16.77 -9.23 23.27
CA THR A 500 16.89 -8.02 22.44
C THR A 500 17.82 -7.00 23.13
N LEU A 501 18.66 -6.27 22.37
CA LEU A 501 19.58 -5.23 22.86
C LEU A 501 19.18 -3.87 22.26
N ALA A 502 19.47 -2.75 22.94
CA ALA A 502 19.16 -1.40 22.43
C ALA A 502 20.33 -0.79 21.65
N ASP A 503 20.02 0.17 20.75
CA ASP A 503 20.95 0.90 19.85
C ASP A 503 22.07 1.67 20.55
N ASP A 504 21.81 2.21 21.73
CA ASP A 504 22.70 3.14 22.44
C ASP A 504 23.75 2.43 23.31
N GLY A 505 23.85 1.10 23.20
CA GLY A 505 24.73 0.26 24.01
C GLY A 505 24.27 0.13 25.47
N TYR A 506 23.05 0.56 25.80
CA TYR A 506 22.45 0.48 27.12
C TYR A 506 21.29 -0.57 27.11
N GLU A 507 21.53 -1.75 27.71
CA GLU A 507 20.64 -2.94 27.82
C GLU A 507 19.19 -2.69 28.32
N ILE A 508 18.19 -2.75 27.42
CA ILE A 508 16.86 -3.26 27.76
C ILE A 508 16.77 -4.69 27.22
N CYS A 509 17.15 -5.68 28.05
CA CYS A 509 17.00 -7.09 27.68
C CYS A 509 15.53 -7.52 27.84
N THR A 510 14.75 -7.49 26.76
CA THR A 510 13.48 -8.22 26.70
C THR A 510 13.80 -9.68 26.41
N LYS A 511 13.41 -10.57 27.33
CA LYS A 511 13.60 -12.02 27.18
C LYS A 511 12.30 -12.63 26.68
N ARG A 512 12.30 -13.20 25.47
CA ARG A 512 11.17 -13.98 24.95
C ARG A 512 11.51 -15.46 24.92
N GLU A 513 10.63 -16.30 25.47
CA GLU A 513 10.77 -17.76 25.48
C GLU A 513 9.67 -18.42 24.65
N LEU A 514 10.04 -19.33 23.74
CA LEU A 514 9.11 -20.20 23.01
C LEU A 514 9.24 -21.65 23.51
N LYS A 515 8.12 -22.29 23.88
CA LYS A 515 8.05 -23.70 24.30
C LYS A 515 6.99 -24.46 23.51
N ALA A 516 7.34 -25.64 23.00
CA ALA A 516 6.40 -26.56 22.38
C ALA A 516 5.75 -27.50 23.43
N GLU A 517 4.42 -27.55 23.49
CA GLU A 517 3.66 -28.57 24.22
C GLU A 517 2.53 -29.08 23.32
N ASP A 518 2.17 -30.36 23.37
CA ASP A 518 1.00 -30.96 22.67
C ASP A 518 0.75 -30.64 21.17
N GLY A 519 1.71 -30.05 20.48
CA GLY A 519 1.59 -29.55 19.09
C GLY A 519 1.26 -28.05 19.00
N SER A 520 1.00 -27.39 20.13
CA SER A 520 0.90 -25.94 20.27
C SER A 520 2.21 -25.33 20.78
N TYR A 521 2.42 -24.05 20.49
CA TYR A 521 3.57 -23.32 21.02
C TYR A 521 3.10 -22.19 21.92
N TYR A 522 3.88 -21.94 22.96
CA TYR A 522 3.61 -20.90 23.93
C TYR A 522 4.78 -19.92 23.92
N SER A 523 4.47 -18.63 23.81
CA SER A 523 5.42 -17.55 23.99
C SER A 523 5.24 -16.89 25.35
N ARG A 524 6.34 -16.45 25.96
CA ARG A 524 6.32 -15.65 27.19
C ARG A 524 7.37 -14.55 27.12
N GLU A 525 6.94 -13.33 27.41
CA GLU A 525 7.80 -12.16 27.51
C GLU A 525 8.17 -11.89 28.97
N ASN A 526 9.42 -11.50 29.23
CA ASN A 526 9.87 -11.06 30.55
C ASN A 526 10.69 -9.77 30.42
N SER A 527 10.11 -8.66 30.85
CA SER A 527 10.79 -7.38 31.04
C SER A 527 11.22 -7.24 32.51
N SER A 528 12.47 -7.58 32.82
CA SER A 528 13.02 -7.26 34.14
C SER A 528 14.44 -6.70 34.06
N GLN A 529 14.60 -5.57 34.75
CA GLN A 529 15.76 -4.67 34.79
C GLN A 529 17.13 -5.37 34.81
N TRP A 530 18.02 -4.88 33.93
CA TRP A 530 19.49 -4.88 33.96
C TRP A 530 20.17 -5.98 34.78
N MET A 531 20.62 -7.03 34.10
CA MET A 531 21.72 -7.86 34.59
C MET A 531 22.76 -8.02 33.48
N SER A 532 23.96 -7.50 33.74
CA SER A 532 25.12 -7.63 32.85
C SER A 532 25.37 -9.10 32.52
N ILE A 533 25.56 -9.40 31.24
CA ILE A 533 25.78 -10.76 30.72
C ILE A 533 27.10 -11.33 31.27
N GLY A 534 27.01 -12.07 32.38
CA GLY A 534 28.07 -12.87 32.97
C GLY A 534 27.49 -14.21 33.41
N GLN A 535 27.89 -15.28 32.70
CA GLN A 535 27.63 -16.72 32.93
C GLN A 535 26.70 -17.14 34.10
N THR A 536 25.61 -17.81 33.70
CA THR A 536 24.93 -18.97 34.32
C THR A 536 24.56 -18.90 35.81
N ASP A 537 23.26 -18.81 36.08
CA ASP A 537 22.50 -19.80 36.87
C ASP A 537 20.99 -19.53 36.71
N TYR A 538 20.30 -20.31 35.87
CA TYR A 538 18.84 -20.23 35.69
C TYR A 538 18.16 -21.52 36.19
N GLU A 539 17.90 -21.57 37.49
CA GLU A 539 16.89 -22.45 38.10
C GLU A 539 15.92 -21.62 38.95
N SER A 540 15.27 -20.62 38.34
CA SER A 540 13.98 -20.15 38.85
C SER A 540 12.92 -20.45 37.80
N GLN A 541 12.06 -21.42 38.09
CA GLN A 541 10.87 -21.69 37.30
C GLN A 541 9.94 -20.47 37.43
N LEU A 542 9.85 -19.67 36.37
CA LEU A 542 8.85 -18.62 36.23
C LEU A 542 7.47 -19.27 36.04
N SER A 543 6.44 -18.74 36.69
CA SER A 543 5.08 -19.30 36.67
C SER A 543 4.44 -19.27 35.27
N ASP A 544 3.79 -20.37 34.86
CA ASP A 544 3.15 -20.55 33.54
C ASP A 544 1.92 -19.66 33.28
N GLU A 545 1.55 -18.77 34.21
CA GLU A 545 0.31 -17.98 34.16
C GLU A 545 0.28 -16.84 33.13
N GLN A 546 1.36 -16.59 32.37
CA GLN A 546 1.43 -15.51 31.37
C GLN A 546 1.77 -15.99 29.95
N CYS A 547 1.63 -17.28 29.65
CA CYS A 547 1.91 -17.80 28.32
C CYS A 547 0.83 -17.38 27.30
N LEU A 548 1.24 -16.78 26.19
CA LEU A 548 0.40 -16.56 25.01
C LEU A 548 0.50 -17.80 24.11
N SER A 549 -0.64 -18.33 23.69
CA SER A 549 -0.69 -19.42 22.72
C SER A 549 -0.46 -18.87 21.31
N VAL A 550 0.53 -19.40 20.61
CA VAL A 550 0.87 -19.04 19.24
C VAL A 550 0.20 -20.00 18.27
N GLN A 551 -0.55 -19.48 17.30
CA GLN A 551 -1.15 -20.29 16.22
C GLN A 551 -0.20 -20.32 15.02
N TRP A 552 0.37 -21.49 14.75
CA TRP A 552 1.26 -21.69 13.62
C TRP A 552 0.48 -22.07 12.35
N THR A 553 0.85 -21.46 11.24
CA THR A 553 0.20 -21.67 9.95
C THR A 553 0.96 -22.75 9.17
N SER A 554 0.26 -23.79 8.73
CA SER A 554 0.88 -24.83 7.88
C SER A 554 1.18 -24.24 6.51
N ILE A 555 2.46 -24.24 6.11
CA ILE A 555 2.93 -23.64 4.85
C ILE A 555 2.17 -24.22 3.65
N VAL A 556 1.98 -25.54 3.63
CA VAL A 556 1.31 -26.24 2.53
C VAL A 556 -0.20 -26.05 2.55
N ASN A 557 -0.85 -26.10 3.72
CA ASN A 557 -2.30 -25.90 3.77
C ASN A 557 -2.68 -24.44 3.47
N ASP A 558 -1.87 -23.48 3.92
CA ASP A 558 -2.04 -22.06 3.60
C ASP A 558 -1.89 -21.80 2.10
N TYR A 559 -0.84 -22.35 1.48
CA TYR A 559 -0.67 -22.28 0.04
C TYR A 559 -1.83 -22.94 -0.72
N VAL A 560 -2.30 -24.13 -0.31
CA VAL A 560 -3.44 -24.81 -0.93
C VAL A 560 -4.74 -24.01 -0.75
N ALA A 561 -4.96 -23.38 0.40
CA ALA A 561 -6.11 -22.52 0.64
C ALA A 561 -6.07 -21.26 -0.24
N LYS A 562 -4.90 -20.65 -0.40
CA LYS A 562 -4.67 -19.47 -1.27
C LYS A 562 -4.76 -19.80 -2.77
N THR A 563 -4.46 -21.04 -3.17
CA THR A 563 -4.39 -21.45 -4.60
C THR A 563 -5.60 -22.27 -5.09
N GLN A 564 -6.46 -22.79 -4.21
CA GLN A 564 -7.76 -23.35 -4.62
C GLN A 564 -8.80 -22.24 -4.73
N ALA A 565 -9.48 -22.14 -5.88
CA ALA A 565 -10.67 -21.31 -6.02
C ALA A 565 -11.69 -21.75 -4.94
N PRO A 566 -12.01 -20.88 -3.98
CA PRO A 566 -12.75 -21.32 -2.80
C PRO A 566 -14.21 -21.58 -3.17
N THR A 567 -14.72 -22.76 -2.81
CA THR A 567 -16.15 -23.06 -2.89
C THR A 567 -16.84 -22.58 -1.62
N TYR A 568 -17.31 -21.34 -1.60
CA TYR A 568 -18.06 -20.82 -0.47
C TYR A 568 -19.55 -21.18 -0.55
N ASN A 569 -20.12 -21.49 0.62
CA ASN A 569 -21.56 -21.57 0.82
C ASN A 569 -22.02 -20.26 1.49
N LYS A 570 -23.10 -19.65 0.98
CA LYS A 570 -23.68 -18.39 1.46
C LYS A 570 -24.00 -18.36 2.97
N ALA A 571 -24.18 -19.52 3.60
CA ALA A 571 -24.39 -19.62 5.05
C ALA A 571 -23.11 -19.38 5.87
N ASP A 572 -21.95 -19.76 5.33
CA ASP A 572 -20.67 -19.65 6.03
C ASP A 572 -20.19 -18.20 6.03
N ILE A 573 -20.31 -17.51 4.88
CA ILE A 573 -20.04 -16.07 4.75
C ILE A 573 -20.92 -15.26 5.73
N LEU A 574 -22.18 -15.65 5.94
CA LEU A 574 -23.02 -14.93 6.91
C LEU A 574 -22.48 -15.04 8.34
N ASN A 575 -22.00 -16.22 8.72
CA ASN A 575 -21.43 -16.42 10.05
C ASN A 575 -20.13 -15.61 10.21
N GLU A 576 -19.33 -15.51 9.15
CA GLU A 576 -18.11 -14.68 9.10
C GLU A 576 -18.45 -13.20 9.23
N LEU A 577 -19.45 -12.70 8.49
CA LEU A 577 -19.91 -11.31 8.63
C LEU A 577 -20.49 -11.01 10.01
N GLU A 578 -21.25 -11.93 10.62
CA GLU A 578 -21.78 -11.77 11.98
C GLU A 578 -20.67 -11.78 13.05
N ALA A 579 -19.62 -12.59 12.85
CA ALA A 579 -18.45 -12.62 13.72
C ALA A 579 -17.62 -11.34 13.58
N LEU A 580 -17.39 -10.88 12.33
CA LEU A 580 -16.67 -9.65 12.03
C LEU A 580 -17.41 -8.43 12.58
N GLU A 581 -18.74 -8.41 12.51
CA GLU A 581 -19.53 -7.35 13.13
C GLU A 581 -19.34 -7.30 14.65
N THR A 582 -19.36 -8.46 15.31
CA THR A 582 -19.10 -8.52 16.76
C THR A 582 -17.69 -8.04 17.09
N GLN A 583 -16.68 -8.49 16.33
CA GLN A 583 -15.27 -8.11 16.51
C GLN A 583 -15.08 -6.60 16.34
N THR A 584 -15.58 -6.03 15.25
CA THR A 584 -15.40 -4.61 14.94
C THR A 584 -16.20 -3.69 15.86
N GLU A 585 -17.37 -4.11 16.36
CA GLU A 585 -18.09 -3.40 17.43
C GLU A 585 -17.31 -3.41 18.76
N GLU A 586 -16.71 -4.53 19.14
CA GLU A 586 -15.88 -4.62 20.36
C GLU A 586 -14.62 -3.75 20.25
N MET A 587 -13.92 -3.81 19.10
CA MET A 587 -12.75 -2.98 18.81
C MET A 587 -13.09 -1.49 18.94
N THR A 588 -14.10 -1.01 18.19
CA THR A 588 -14.45 0.41 18.15
C THR A 588 -15.07 0.94 19.44
N SER A 589 -15.79 0.10 20.20
CA SER A 589 -16.38 0.50 21.48
C SER A 589 -15.38 0.56 22.64
N SER A 590 -14.21 -0.07 22.49
CA SER A 590 -13.13 -0.07 23.49
C SER A 590 -12.22 1.16 23.43
N ALA A 591 -12.26 1.91 22.33
CA ALA A 591 -11.43 3.10 22.12
C ALA A 591 -11.74 4.22 23.13
N MET A 592 -10.70 4.77 23.75
CA MET A 592 -10.82 5.76 24.84
C MET A 592 -10.36 7.18 24.43
N SER A 593 -9.65 7.31 23.31
CA SER A 593 -9.18 8.59 22.76
C SER A 593 -9.64 8.79 21.32
N THR A 594 -9.67 10.04 20.84
CA THR A 594 -10.01 10.32 19.43
C THR A 594 -9.02 9.70 18.45
N ILE A 595 -7.77 9.48 18.86
CA ILE A 595 -6.74 8.81 18.04
C ILE A 595 -7.06 7.32 17.93
N GLU A 596 -7.29 6.65 19.06
CA GLU A 596 -7.69 5.23 19.09
C GLU A 596 -9.01 5.01 18.34
N MET A 597 -9.97 5.93 18.45
CA MET A 597 -11.23 5.84 17.71
C MET A 597 -11.02 5.90 16.20
N ILE A 598 -10.07 6.71 15.72
CA ILE A 598 -9.73 6.82 14.29
C ILE A 598 -8.99 5.57 13.83
N SER A 599 -7.94 5.15 14.53
CA SER A 599 -7.13 3.99 14.15
C SER A 599 -7.95 2.70 14.16
N THR A 600 -8.72 2.44 15.22
CA THR A 600 -9.59 1.25 15.30
C THR A 600 -10.72 1.26 14.26
N SER A 601 -11.22 2.45 13.87
CA SER A 601 -12.18 2.55 12.77
C SER A 601 -11.53 2.23 11.42
N LYS A 602 -10.27 2.64 11.22
CA LYS A 602 -9.50 2.34 10.00
C LYS A 602 -9.22 0.83 9.91
N GLU A 603 -8.67 0.23 10.97
CA GLU A 603 -8.42 -1.22 11.06
C GLU A 603 -9.72 -2.01 10.84
N ALA A 604 -10.82 -1.59 11.47
CA ALA A 604 -12.13 -2.23 11.24
C ALA A 604 -12.58 -2.09 9.78
N THR A 605 -12.33 -0.95 9.13
CA THR A 605 -12.68 -0.73 7.72
C THR A 605 -11.89 -1.69 6.82
N GLU A 606 -10.59 -1.86 7.06
CA GLU A 606 -9.74 -2.79 6.30
C GLU A 606 -10.22 -4.24 6.43
N LEU A 607 -10.62 -4.68 7.63
CA LEU A 607 -11.21 -5.99 7.85
C LEU A 607 -12.53 -6.17 7.05
N TRP A 608 -13.38 -5.15 7.04
CA TRP A 608 -14.63 -5.16 6.25
C TRP A 608 -14.38 -5.13 4.74
N GLU A 609 -13.36 -4.42 4.27
CA GLU A 609 -12.96 -4.36 2.85
C GLU A 609 -12.37 -5.69 2.38
N ALA A 610 -11.59 -6.37 3.21
CA ALA A 610 -11.09 -7.71 2.91
C ALA A 610 -12.25 -8.71 2.67
N GLU A 611 -13.24 -8.75 3.55
CA GLU A 611 -14.44 -9.59 3.39
C GLU A 611 -15.31 -9.16 2.19
N MET A 612 -15.45 -7.84 1.96
CA MET A 612 -16.15 -7.30 0.80
C MET A 612 -15.52 -7.79 -0.51
N ASN A 613 -14.18 -7.76 -0.60
CA ASN A 613 -13.43 -8.19 -1.78
C ASN A 613 -13.55 -9.69 -2.05
N GLN A 614 -13.66 -10.51 -1.00
CA GLN A 614 -13.97 -11.93 -1.14
C GLN A 614 -15.36 -12.13 -1.74
N ILE A 615 -16.38 -11.44 -1.21
CA ILE A 615 -17.76 -11.50 -1.73
C ILE A 615 -17.84 -11.01 -3.17
N ILE A 616 -17.12 -9.94 -3.52
CA ILE A 616 -16.99 -9.42 -4.89
C ILE A 616 -16.44 -10.50 -5.82
N THR A 617 -15.37 -11.18 -5.40
CA THR A 617 -14.76 -12.27 -6.18
C THR A 617 -15.77 -13.37 -6.47
N LEU A 618 -16.56 -13.77 -5.46
CA LEU A 618 -17.59 -14.81 -5.61
C LEU A 618 -18.75 -14.38 -6.51
N LEU A 619 -19.20 -13.13 -6.39
CA LEU A 619 -20.22 -12.57 -7.28
C LEU A 619 -19.77 -12.65 -8.74
N LYS A 620 -18.52 -12.25 -9.01
CA LYS A 620 -17.92 -12.23 -10.35
C LYS A 620 -17.79 -13.62 -10.97
N GLN A 621 -17.57 -14.68 -10.19
CA GLN A 621 -17.50 -16.06 -10.73
C GLN A 621 -18.78 -16.50 -11.46
N SER A 622 -19.92 -15.93 -11.10
CA SER A 622 -21.22 -16.23 -11.73
C SER A 622 -21.62 -15.26 -12.85
N MET A 623 -20.81 -14.22 -13.08
CA MET A 623 -21.06 -13.15 -14.04
C MET A 623 -20.36 -13.42 -15.37
N ASN A 624 -20.98 -13.00 -16.47
CA ASN A 624 -20.26 -12.84 -17.73
C ASN A 624 -19.51 -11.50 -17.76
N GLU A 625 -18.66 -11.29 -18.77
CA GLU A 625 -17.80 -10.11 -18.89
C GLU A 625 -18.59 -8.78 -18.81
N THR A 626 -19.73 -8.67 -19.49
CA THR A 626 -20.59 -7.48 -19.45
C THR A 626 -21.16 -7.22 -18.05
N GLN A 627 -21.56 -8.27 -17.34
CA GLN A 627 -22.07 -8.18 -15.98
C GLN A 627 -20.96 -7.81 -14.99
N SER A 628 -19.76 -8.37 -15.16
CA SER A 628 -18.60 -8.04 -14.32
C SER A 628 -18.14 -6.60 -14.52
N ALA A 629 -18.09 -6.11 -15.77
CA ALA A 629 -17.70 -4.72 -16.04
C ALA A 629 -18.70 -3.70 -15.49
N ALA A 630 -20.01 -3.98 -15.60
CA ALA A 630 -21.04 -3.15 -14.98
C ALA A 630 -20.95 -3.17 -13.45
N PHE A 631 -20.62 -4.32 -12.88
CA PHE A 631 -20.39 -4.47 -11.45
C PHE A 631 -19.16 -3.69 -10.97
N ASP A 632 -18.06 -3.69 -11.73
CA ASP A 632 -16.84 -2.92 -11.42
C ASP A 632 -17.11 -1.41 -11.42
N HIS A 633 -17.88 -0.93 -12.41
CA HIS A 633 -18.30 0.46 -12.45
C HIS A 633 -19.16 0.83 -11.24
N GLU A 634 -20.09 -0.06 -10.84
CA GLU A 634 -20.92 0.13 -9.66
C GLU A 634 -20.09 0.16 -8.35
N GLN A 635 -19.02 -0.62 -8.25
CA GLN A 635 -18.11 -0.53 -7.08
C GLN A 635 -17.34 0.80 -7.08
N ALA A 636 -16.85 1.25 -8.24
CA ALA A 636 -16.14 2.52 -8.35
C ALA A 636 -17.05 3.73 -8.03
N GLU A 637 -18.30 3.72 -8.47
CA GLU A 637 -19.28 4.76 -8.12
C GLU A 637 -19.59 4.76 -6.61
N TRP A 638 -19.73 3.58 -6.01
CA TRP A 638 -19.95 3.46 -4.57
C TRP A 638 -18.76 3.97 -3.75
N GLU A 639 -17.53 3.73 -4.19
CA GLU A 639 -16.32 4.22 -3.51
C GLU A 639 -16.28 5.76 -3.47
N ILE A 640 -16.70 6.41 -4.57
CA ILE A 640 -16.85 7.86 -4.62
C ILE A 640 -17.96 8.33 -3.66
N GLU A 641 -19.11 7.66 -3.66
CA GLU A 641 -20.22 7.98 -2.75
C GLU A 641 -19.83 7.82 -1.27
N LYS A 642 -19.05 6.78 -0.95
CA LYS A 642 -18.48 6.54 0.39
C LYS A 642 -17.65 7.74 0.85
N GLU A 643 -16.75 8.23 0.00
CA GLU A 643 -15.89 9.37 0.33
C GLU A 643 -16.67 10.70 0.42
N GLU A 644 -17.69 10.89 -0.42
CA GLU A 644 -18.59 12.05 -0.30
C GLU A 644 -19.36 12.05 1.03
N ILE A 645 -19.93 10.92 1.42
CA ILE A 645 -20.65 10.75 2.70
C ILE A 645 -19.70 10.98 3.88
N ALA A 646 -18.50 10.41 3.82
CA ALA A 646 -17.51 10.56 4.87
C ALA A 646 -17.05 12.02 5.01
N SER A 647 -16.81 12.70 3.88
CA SER A 647 -16.46 14.13 3.85
C SER A 647 -17.57 15.01 4.41
N GLU A 648 -18.84 14.75 4.04
CA GLU A 648 -20.00 15.47 4.58
C GLU A 648 -20.10 15.27 6.10
N ALA A 649 -19.98 14.03 6.58
CA ALA A 649 -19.98 13.72 8.01
C ALA A 649 -18.83 14.42 8.77
N SER A 650 -17.65 14.50 8.17
CA SER A 650 -16.50 15.21 8.74
C SER A 650 -16.75 16.72 8.83
N SER A 651 -17.36 17.31 7.80
CA SER A 651 -17.59 18.76 7.69
C SER A 651 -18.45 19.35 8.82
N GLU A 652 -19.30 18.54 9.47
CA GLU A 652 -20.07 18.97 10.64
C GLU A 652 -19.20 19.33 11.86
N TYR A 653 -17.94 18.85 11.87
CA TYR A 653 -16.99 18.99 12.98
C TYR A 653 -15.69 19.71 12.57
N GLU A 654 -15.74 20.45 11.46
CA GLU A 654 -14.60 21.16 10.88
C GLU A 654 -13.83 21.99 11.92
N GLY A 655 -12.50 21.80 11.98
CA GLY A 655 -11.60 22.50 12.90
C GLY A 655 -11.41 21.87 14.29
N GLY A 656 -11.87 20.63 14.53
CA GLY A 656 -11.64 19.89 15.77
C GLY A 656 -11.36 18.39 15.57
N SER A 657 -10.86 17.72 16.61
CA SER A 657 -10.48 16.29 16.56
C SER A 657 -11.63 15.31 16.33
N LEU A 658 -12.89 15.78 16.40
CA LEU A 658 -14.07 15.00 16.06
C LEU A 658 -14.29 14.89 14.53
N SER A 659 -13.66 15.76 13.73
CA SER A 659 -13.70 15.71 12.26
C SER A 659 -13.13 14.39 11.74
N GLY A 660 -11.96 13.97 12.25
CA GLY A 660 -11.34 12.70 11.88
C GLY A 660 -12.14 11.49 12.35
N VAL A 661 -12.71 11.54 13.56
CA VAL A 661 -13.58 10.47 14.09
C VAL A 661 -14.84 10.31 13.24
N ALA A 662 -15.46 11.42 12.82
CA ALA A 662 -16.65 11.38 11.97
C ALA A 662 -16.34 10.85 10.56
N LEU A 663 -15.18 11.23 10.00
CA LEU A 663 -14.69 10.72 8.71
C LEU A 663 -14.46 9.21 8.76
N SER A 664 -13.65 8.73 9.72
CA SER A 664 -13.30 7.32 9.84
C SER A 664 -14.50 6.43 10.18
N SER A 665 -15.41 6.92 11.03
CA SER A 665 -16.63 6.18 11.40
C SER A 665 -17.61 6.06 10.22
N ALA A 666 -17.71 7.10 9.37
CA ALA A 666 -18.56 7.08 8.20
C ALA A 666 -18.03 6.10 7.14
N ARG A 667 -16.71 6.09 6.88
CA ARG A 667 -16.07 5.10 5.99
C ARG A 667 -16.37 3.67 6.43
N LEU A 668 -16.15 3.37 7.72
CA LEU A 668 -16.42 2.05 8.30
C LEU A 668 -17.88 1.61 8.08
N GLU A 669 -18.84 2.48 8.41
CA GLU A 669 -20.26 2.13 8.32
C GLU A 669 -20.74 1.97 6.87
N GLU A 670 -20.24 2.77 5.93
CA GLU A 670 -20.57 2.61 4.51
C GLU A 670 -19.95 1.34 3.92
N THR A 671 -18.69 1.02 4.24
CA THR A 671 -18.05 -0.25 3.85
C THR A 671 -18.84 -1.43 4.39
N ARG A 672 -19.18 -1.43 5.68
CA ARG A 672 -19.98 -2.49 6.31
C ARG A 672 -21.33 -2.68 5.60
N LYS A 673 -22.06 -1.59 5.32
CA LYS A 673 -23.34 -1.66 4.59
C LYS A 673 -23.16 -2.28 3.21
N ARG A 674 -22.12 -1.88 2.48
CA ARG A 674 -21.83 -2.41 1.15
C ARG A 674 -21.51 -3.89 1.19
N THR A 675 -20.71 -4.34 2.16
CA THR A 675 -20.40 -5.77 2.35
C THR A 675 -21.67 -6.61 2.51
N TYR A 676 -22.61 -6.18 3.36
CA TYR A 676 -23.91 -6.86 3.49
C TYR A 676 -24.80 -6.76 2.25
N GLU A 677 -24.77 -5.63 1.56
CA GLU A 677 -25.50 -5.46 0.31
C GLU A 677 -25.03 -6.46 -0.75
N LEU A 678 -23.71 -6.57 -0.95
CA LEU A 678 -23.08 -7.49 -1.88
C LEU A 678 -23.30 -8.94 -1.46
N TYR A 679 -23.20 -9.25 -0.17
CA TYR A 679 -23.55 -10.57 0.36
C TYR A 679 -24.97 -11.00 -0.04
N ASN A 680 -25.93 -10.08 0.04
CA ASN A 680 -27.33 -10.36 -0.32
C ASN A 680 -27.52 -10.67 -1.81
N ARG A 681 -26.58 -10.26 -2.67
CA ARG A 681 -26.59 -10.54 -4.12
C ARG A 681 -26.07 -11.94 -4.47
N LEU A 682 -25.36 -12.62 -3.57
CA LEU A 682 -24.93 -14.02 -3.77
C LEU A 682 -26.16 -14.93 -3.93
N GLN A 683 -26.14 -15.87 -4.88
CA GLN A 683 -27.28 -16.77 -5.16
C GLN A 683 -27.31 -18.01 -4.27
#